data_AF-A0A6L7U8R6-F1
#
_entry.id   AF-A0A6L7U8R6-F1
#
_cell.length_a   1.000
_cell.length_b   1.000
_cell.length_c   1.000
_cell.angle_alpha   90.00
_cell.angle_beta   90.00
_cell.angle_gamma   90.00
#
_symmetry.space_group_name_H-M   'P 1'
#
loop_
_entity.id
_entity.type
_entity.pdbx_description
1 polymer ?
#
loop_
_entity_poly.entity_id
_entity_poly.type
_entity_poly.pdbx_seq_one_letter_code
_entity_poly.pdbx_strand_id
1 'polypeptide(L)'
;MLRIFSHTVWYWLQEGCAGRWTPELIGPGDIPLDVSGTLNSLLGSGLITDASVANFREIIRTEVAAPPGSTNPSTAQHLDNEQPHGIQPRLHVRGAGAILVHSLADGVGQRTGATIHQLCSALAVSDTGYTAPDGQDVWRRLHGKLQAVEVVPGTGGFHGQRLRFTTLMTLSMLVDEARRTLPDAERDLQVSRLAAELFGRERGTPLQVIPLLLEEGDQGQICGPNGMATVTFPDNAHAMRDLLHTGTWDLPGNRLLVLDSRWMVHGDDTGQPCTQALEALLGVAGTAGAVHAASTVLLVAGSANRSQARRVVGDWLAREQAWTGLQERFSGPEHEHLRRQLQEEITRTKGEAEKAVRNLYMHVGYVTVTANHRRQLVWQRLGSPTVVGVWELLEEHQRAWPQAGGRLGALAAQLSEQDWNLPLSELKDRFFTLPHLPLMPSENALQEAIYSILEAGEGEIQDGQGRKCRVDSSHDVDLRATDRRLCRVTANPEEEAVDWLQSKLQNSELRLSDLAKLDDVPTETHLAAAVEHEKSAGRLVTLVVDGEVLIWKPLDETQLQHALRAELDQHQRLPLSALDRSWRQNPHLVGVLTTLCSSGLAFLLTAEDTLVDPVTIRDLDNTCVLVRSVEKQRAMLAISLPALPLQTEEQKNTIIEVLGELTEVLDSDMADRINGRLVVEADLESIEDFAVKELVKRSAVQVQVRKL
;
A
#
# COMPACT_ATOMS: atom_id res chain seq x y z
N MET A 1 -13.37 60.96 -32.96
CA MET A 1 -14.54 60.83 -32.06
C MET A 1 -15.88 60.85 -32.79
N LEU A 2 -16.24 61.89 -33.56
CA LEU A 2 -17.55 61.98 -34.25
C LEU A 2 -17.92 60.73 -35.07
N ARG A 3 -16.96 60.14 -35.80
CA ARG A 3 -17.15 58.89 -36.56
C ARG A 3 -17.45 57.67 -35.69
N ILE A 4 -16.79 57.56 -34.53
CA ILE A 4 -17.02 56.47 -33.57
C ILE A 4 -18.44 56.58 -33.04
N PHE A 5 -18.80 57.78 -32.56
CA PHE A 5 -20.14 58.05 -32.04
C PHE A 5 -21.24 57.80 -33.09
N SER A 6 -21.07 58.29 -34.33
CA SER A 6 -22.06 58.09 -35.38
C SER A 6 -22.26 56.61 -35.74
N HIS A 7 -21.17 55.84 -35.82
CA HIS A 7 -21.27 54.39 -36.08
C HIS A 7 -21.91 53.64 -34.92
N THR A 8 -21.57 53.98 -33.68
CA THR A 8 -22.17 53.37 -32.49
C THR A 8 -23.66 53.66 -32.40
N VAL A 9 -24.08 54.92 -32.58
CA VAL A 9 -25.51 55.30 -32.58
C VAL A 9 -26.26 54.62 -33.71
N TRP A 10 -25.69 54.62 -34.92
CA TRP A 10 -26.31 53.94 -36.06
C TRP A 10 -26.50 52.44 -35.81
N TYR A 11 -25.50 51.77 -35.24
CA TYR A 11 -25.58 50.36 -34.89
C TYR A 11 -26.73 50.09 -33.91
N TRP A 12 -26.76 50.81 -32.77
CA TRP A 12 -27.81 50.59 -31.77
C TRP A 12 -29.20 50.99 -32.27
N LEU A 13 -29.30 51.99 -33.14
CA LEU A 13 -30.56 52.33 -33.81
C LEU A 13 -31.07 51.16 -34.66
N GLN A 14 -30.19 50.51 -35.42
CA GLN A 14 -30.56 49.33 -36.23
C GLN A 14 -30.98 48.15 -35.36
N GLU A 15 -30.27 47.89 -34.25
CA GLU A 15 -30.63 46.85 -33.29
C GLU A 15 -32.01 47.12 -32.66
N GLY A 16 -32.28 48.37 -32.26
CA GLY A 16 -33.58 48.77 -31.70
C GLY A 16 -34.71 48.68 -32.71
N CYS A 17 -34.49 49.12 -33.96
CA CYS A 17 -35.44 48.94 -35.06
C CYS A 17 -35.72 47.46 -35.36
N ALA A 18 -34.76 46.58 -35.12
CA ALA A 18 -34.91 45.13 -35.25
C ALA A 18 -35.56 44.46 -34.01
N GLY A 19 -35.97 45.24 -33.01
CA GLY A 19 -36.57 44.74 -31.78
C GLY A 19 -35.59 44.00 -30.87
N ARG A 20 -34.28 44.15 -31.09
CA ARG A 20 -33.23 43.59 -30.22
C ARG A 20 -32.91 44.57 -29.10
N TRP A 21 -32.25 44.07 -28.06
CA TRP A 21 -31.85 44.88 -26.91
C TRP A 21 -30.91 46.02 -27.34
N THR A 22 -31.10 47.19 -26.75
CA THR A 22 -30.25 48.38 -26.93
C THR A 22 -29.99 49.04 -25.58
N PRO A 23 -28.78 49.60 -25.35
CA PRO A 23 -28.51 50.35 -24.13
C PRO A 23 -29.36 51.63 -24.09
N GLU A 24 -29.92 51.95 -22.93
CA GLU A 24 -30.64 53.21 -22.73
C GLU A 24 -29.72 54.43 -22.82
N LEU A 25 -28.48 54.28 -22.35
CA LEU A 25 -27.42 55.26 -22.45
C LEU A 25 -26.18 54.57 -23.02
N ILE A 26 -25.64 55.10 -24.12
CA ILE A 26 -24.43 54.60 -24.74
C ILE A 26 -23.23 55.01 -23.89
N GLY A 27 -22.65 54.04 -23.18
CA GLY A 27 -21.44 54.17 -22.37
C GLY A 27 -20.18 53.69 -23.10
N PRO A 28 -19.02 53.69 -22.40
CA PRO A 28 -17.74 53.24 -22.98
C PRO A 28 -17.72 51.74 -23.29
N GLY A 29 -18.57 50.93 -22.65
CA GLY A 29 -18.74 49.50 -22.98
C GLY A 29 -19.62 49.23 -24.19
N ASP A 30 -20.34 50.23 -24.70
CA ASP A 30 -21.37 50.08 -25.74
C ASP A 30 -20.85 50.28 -27.16
N ILE A 31 -19.53 50.35 -27.35
CA ILE A 31 -18.96 50.50 -28.69
C ILE A 31 -19.01 49.12 -29.38
N PRO A 32 -19.67 48.97 -30.55
CA PRO A 32 -19.76 47.69 -31.26
C PRO A 32 -18.43 47.38 -31.96
N LEU A 33 -17.51 46.76 -31.21
CA LEU A 33 -16.15 46.46 -31.65
C LEU A 33 -16.08 45.28 -32.63
N ASP A 34 -17.14 44.47 -32.72
CA ASP A 34 -17.32 43.43 -33.74
C ASP A 34 -17.64 44.01 -35.13
N VAL A 35 -18.05 45.28 -35.21
CA VAL A 35 -18.32 45.98 -36.47
C VAL A 35 -17.06 46.65 -36.99
N SER A 36 -16.58 46.19 -38.16
CA SER A 36 -15.34 46.67 -38.78
C SER A 36 -15.29 48.20 -38.99
N GLY A 37 -16.42 48.84 -39.31
CA GLY A 37 -16.50 50.30 -39.48
C GLY A 37 -16.23 51.07 -38.18
N THR A 38 -16.79 50.60 -37.07
CA THR A 38 -16.59 51.17 -35.73
C THR A 38 -15.16 50.91 -35.24
N LEU A 39 -14.68 49.67 -35.38
CA LEU A 39 -13.33 49.27 -35.01
C LEU A 39 -12.26 50.08 -35.74
N ASN A 40 -12.36 50.22 -37.06
CA ASN A 40 -11.40 51.00 -37.84
C ASN A 40 -11.46 52.51 -37.49
N SER A 41 -12.65 53.02 -37.14
CA SER A 41 -12.80 54.40 -36.68
C SER A 41 -12.18 54.64 -35.30
N LEU A 42 -12.21 53.64 -34.42
CA LEU A 42 -11.55 53.66 -33.12
C LEU A 42 -10.03 53.58 -33.27
N LEU A 43 -9.55 52.62 -34.06
CA LEU A 43 -8.12 52.42 -34.31
C LEU A 43 -7.47 53.61 -35.03
N GLY A 44 -8.18 54.22 -35.99
CA GLY A 44 -7.72 55.41 -36.73
C GLY A 44 -8.05 56.73 -36.04
N SER A 45 -8.37 56.74 -34.75
CA SER A 45 -8.80 57.94 -34.02
C SER A 45 -7.66 58.89 -33.63
N GLY A 46 -6.40 58.46 -33.79
CA GLY A 46 -5.22 59.19 -33.32
C GLY A 46 -4.94 59.02 -31.82
N LEU A 47 -5.79 58.27 -31.09
CA LEU A 47 -5.57 57.91 -29.68
C LEU A 47 -4.52 56.80 -29.50
N ILE A 48 -4.25 56.05 -30.57
CA ILE A 48 -3.30 54.93 -30.59
C ILE A 48 -2.16 55.33 -31.53
N THR A 49 -0.93 55.07 -31.12
CA THR A 49 0.25 55.25 -31.98
C THR A 49 0.25 54.21 -33.10
N ASP A 50 0.65 54.60 -34.33
CA ASP A 50 0.55 53.74 -35.51
C ASP A 50 1.21 52.36 -35.35
N ALA A 51 2.32 52.28 -34.60
CA ALA A 51 3.03 51.02 -34.31
C ALA A 51 2.21 50.03 -33.47
N SER A 52 1.20 50.49 -32.71
CA SER A 52 0.41 49.68 -31.78
C SER A 52 -0.98 49.32 -32.32
N VAL A 53 -1.38 49.89 -33.47
CA VAL A 53 -2.72 49.69 -34.06
C VAL A 53 -2.97 48.23 -34.44
N ALA A 54 -1.98 47.56 -35.02
CA ALA A 54 -2.07 46.14 -35.37
C ALA A 54 -2.25 45.27 -34.12
N ASN A 55 -1.51 45.56 -33.05
CA ASN A 55 -1.57 44.80 -31.80
C ASN A 55 -2.92 44.98 -31.09
N PHE A 56 -3.42 46.22 -30.98
CA PHE A 56 -4.74 46.47 -30.42
C PHE A 56 -5.86 45.85 -31.28
N ARG A 57 -5.72 45.84 -32.60
CA ARG A 57 -6.68 45.15 -33.47
C ARG A 57 -6.75 43.66 -33.14
N GLU A 58 -5.60 43.02 -32.92
CA GLU A 58 -5.56 41.60 -32.57
C GLU A 58 -6.15 41.35 -31.19
N ILE A 59 -5.75 42.11 -30.17
CA ILE A 59 -6.31 42.04 -28.82
C ILE A 59 -7.84 42.19 -28.84
N ILE A 60 -8.37 43.15 -29.60
CA ILE A 60 -9.80 43.35 -29.71
C ILE A 60 -10.48 42.12 -30.30
N ARG A 61 -9.90 41.51 -31.34
CA ARG A 61 -10.49 40.33 -32.00
C ARG A 61 -10.44 39.08 -31.12
N THR A 62 -9.34 38.87 -30.41
CA THR A 62 -9.11 37.65 -29.61
C THR A 62 -9.76 37.73 -28.23
N GLU A 63 -9.76 38.89 -27.59
CA GLU A 63 -10.19 39.01 -26.20
C GLU A 63 -11.53 39.75 -26.01
N VAL A 64 -11.82 40.76 -26.84
CA VAL A 64 -12.98 41.64 -26.64
C VAL A 64 -14.17 41.23 -27.51
N ALA A 65 -14.07 41.36 -28.84
CA ALA A 65 -15.15 41.07 -29.76
C ALA A 65 -14.61 40.55 -31.11
N ALA A 66 -14.87 39.28 -31.41
CA ALA A 66 -14.63 38.73 -32.74
C ALA A 66 -15.72 39.19 -33.72
N PRO A 67 -15.40 39.33 -35.02
CA PRO A 67 -16.37 39.73 -36.03
C PRO A 67 -17.52 38.70 -36.15
N PRO A 68 -18.71 39.15 -36.59
CA PRO A 68 -19.86 38.27 -36.75
C PRO A 68 -19.55 37.13 -37.74
N GLY A 69 -19.89 35.90 -37.37
CA GLY A 69 -19.63 34.70 -38.17
C GLY A 69 -18.23 34.08 -38.01
N SER A 70 -17.40 34.60 -37.09
CA SER A 70 -16.13 33.95 -36.72
C SER A 70 -16.38 32.55 -36.14
N THR A 71 -15.59 31.56 -36.57
CA THR A 71 -15.60 30.20 -35.98
C THR A 71 -15.00 30.19 -34.57
N ASN A 72 -14.16 31.16 -34.25
CA ASN A 72 -13.53 31.33 -32.94
C ASN A 72 -14.07 32.61 -32.28
N PRO A 73 -14.96 32.51 -31.26
CA PRO A 73 -15.40 33.68 -30.51
C PRO A 73 -14.24 34.27 -29.70
N SER A 74 -14.29 35.58 -29.41
CA SER A 74 -13.35 36.19 -28.47
C SER A 74 -13.54 35.64 -27.06
N THR A 75 -12.55 35.81 -26.18
CA THR A 75 -12.66 35.38 -24.76
C THR A 75 -13.93 35.93 -24.10
N ALA A 76 -14.23 37.23 -24.26
CA ALA A 76 -15.43 37.81 -23.68
C ALA A 76 -16.72 37.27 -24.33
N GLN A 77 -16.74 37.05 -25.65
CA GLN A 77 -17.89 36.42 -26.32
C GLN A 77 -18.10 34.97 -25.88
N HIS A 78 -17.02 34.23 -25.63
CA HIS A 78 -17.09 32.87 -25.10
C HIS A 78 -17.76 32.86 -23.72
N LEU A 79 -17.39 33.78 -22.83
CA LEU A 79 -18.03 33.92 -21.51
C LEU A 79 -19.51 34.29 -21.60
N ASP A 80 -19.87 35.17 -22.54
CA ASP A 80 -21.26 35.52 -22.80
C ASP A 80 -22.07 34.34 -23.34
N ASN A 81 -21.45 33.45 -24.11
CA ASN A 81 -22.08 32.23 -24.62
C ASN A 81 -22.22 31.15 -23.53
N GLU A 82 -21.23 31.02 -22.64
CA GLU A 82 -21.28 30.09 -21.50
C GLU A 82 -22.40 30.46 -20.53
N GLN A 83 -22.60 31.76 -20.27
CA GLN A 83 -23.60 32.26 -19.34
C GLN A 83 -24.29 33.52 -19.88
N PRO A 84 -25.31 33.36 -20.73
CA PRO A 84 -26.07 34.48 -21.24
C PRO A 84 -26.81 35.17 -20.10
N HIS A 85 -26.58 36.47 -19.94
CA HIS A 85 -27.29 37.26 -18.94
C HIS A 85 -28.67 37.67 -19.48
N GLY A 86 -29.74 37.26 -18.81
CA GLY A 86 -31.12 37.40 -19.31
C GLY A 86 -31.60 38.84 -19.50
N ILE A 87 -31.02 39.79 -18.77
CA ILE A 87 -31.39 41.22 -18.81
C ILE A 87 -30.59 41.97 -19.89
N GLN A 88 -29.37 41.52 -20.17
CA GLN A 88 -28.43 42.26 -20.99
C GLN A 88 -27.58 41.30 -21.83
N PRO A 89 -27.75 41.28 -23.16
CA PRO A 89 -26.91 40.48 -24.00
C PRO A 89 -25.47 41.00 -24.01
N ARG A 90 -24.52 40.09 -24.18
CA ARG A 90 -23.10 40.40 -24.38
C ARG A 90 -22.46 41.22 -23.24
N LEU A 91 -22.78 40.86 -22.00
CA LEU A 91 -22.38 41.56 -20.79
C LEU A 91 -20.84 41.59 -20.62
N HIS A 92 -20.16 40.47 -20.87
CA HIS A 92 -18.70 40.37 -20.77
C HIS A 92 -18.02 41.14 -21.91
N VAL A 93 -18.56 41.12 -23.14
CA VAL A 93 -18.05 41.94 -24.25
C VAL A 93 -18.15 43.43 -23.91
N ARG A 94 -19.28 43.89 -23.35
CA ARG A 94 -19.42 45.28 -22.88
C ARG A 94 -18.41 45.61 -21.78
N GLY A 95 -18.16 44.67 -20.87
CA GLY A 95 -17.18 44.84 -19.78
C GLY A 95 -15.76 44.97 -20.30
N ALA A 96 -15.33 44.05 -21.18
CA ALA A 96 -14.03 44.10 -21.83
C ALA A 96 -13.87 45.34 -22.72
N GLY A 97 -14.94 45.75 -23.43
CA GLY A 97 -14.99 46.98 -24.22
C GLY A 97 -14.78 48.24 -23.36
N ALA A 98 -15.40 48.30 -22.17
CA ALA A 98 -15.22 49.41 -21.25
C ALA A 98 -13.77 49.51 -20.75
N ILE A 99 -13.14 48.38 -20.40
CA ILE A 99 -11.72 48.33 -20.01
C ILE A 99 -10.85 48.85 -21.15
N LEU A 100 -11.10 48.40 -22.39
CA LEU A 100 -10.38 48.85 -23.58
C LEU A 100 -10.48 50.36 -23.77
N VAL A 101 -11.68 50.93 -23.78
CA VAL A 101 -11.88 52.37 -24.00
C VAL A 101 -11.16 53.20 -22.94
N HIS A 102 -11.21 52.80 -21.67
CA HIS A 102 -10.46 53.45 -20.60
C HIS A 102 -8.94 53.21 -20.67
N SER A 103 -8.48 52.22 -21.42
CA SER A 103 -7.05 51.99 -21.67
C SER A 103 -6.51 52.90 -22.76
N LEU A 104 -7.35 53.27 -23.73
CA LEU A 104 -6.98 54.10 -24.88
C LEU A 104 -7.07 55.60 -24.61
N ALA A 105 -7.93 56.02 -23.68
CA ALA A 105 -8.12 57.42 -23.33
C ALA A 105 -7.58 57.72 -21.93
N ASP A 106 -6.89 58.84 -21.78
CA ASP A 106 -6.50 59.34 -20.46
C ASP A 106 -7.74 59.62 -19.61
N GLY A 107 -7.83 58.99 -18.45
CA GLY A 107 -8.93 59.19 -17.51
C GLY A 107 -8.81 60.50 -16.73
N VAL A 108 -9.81 60.78 -15.88
CA VAL A 108 -9.77 61.88 -14.89
C VAL A 108 -8.50 61.75 -14.05
N GLY A 109 -7.60 62.75 -14.15
CA GLY A 109 -6.29 62.75 -13.50
C GLY A 109 -5.11 62.27 -14.35
N GLN A 110 -5.22 62.20 -15.68
CA GLN A 110 -4.15 61.80 -16.62
C GLN A 110 -3.59 60.39 -16.36
N ARG A 111 -4.43 59.45 -15.92
CA ARG A 111 -4.05 58.05 -15.73
C ARG A 111 -4.92 57.15 -16.60
N THR A 112 -4.28 56.25 -17.34
CA THR A 112 -4.94 55.25 -18.20
C THR A 112 -5.45 54.06 -17.38
N GLY A 113 -6.49 53.39 -17.88
CA GLY A 113 -7.11 52.20 -17.31
C GLY A 113 -8.38 52.46 -16.50
N ALA A 114 -9.30 51.49 -16.52
CA ALA A 114 -10.58 51.53 -15.82
C ALA A 114 -10.44 51.17 -14.34
N THR A 115 -11.11 51.88 -13.45
CA THR A 115 -11.37 51.36 -12.09
C THR A 115 -12.55 50.40 -12.09
N ILE A 116 -12.64 49.53 -11.07
CA ILE A 116 -13.79 48.61 -10.92
C ILE A 116 -15.12 49.39 -10.87
N HIS A 117 -15.14 50.57 -10.24
CA HIS A 117 -16.33 51.43 -10.21
C HIS A 117 -16.70 51.97 -11.59
N GLN A 118 -15.72 52.36 -12.41
CA GLN A 118 -15.96 52.80 -13.78
C GLN A 118 -16.49 51.66 -14.64
N LEU A 119 -15.96 50.45 -14.46
CA LEU A 119 -16.46 49.24 -15.13
C LEU A 119 -17.91 48.95 -14.72
N CYS A 120 -18.22 48.94 -13.41
CA CYS A 120 -19.59 48.72 -12.94
C CYS A 120 -20.56 49.79 -13.46
N SER A 121 -20.12 51.04 -13.54
CA SER A 121 -20.91 52.15 -14.07
C SER A 121 -21.16 52.02 -15.56
N ALA A 122 -20.16 51.56 -16.33
CA ALA A 122 -20.29 51.34 -17.77
C ALA A 122 -21.26 50.19 -18.12
N LEU A 123 -21.47 49.26 -17.17
CA LEU A 123 -22.37 48.13 -17.32
C LEU A 123 -23.76 48.37 -16.74
N ALA A 124 -23.98 49.50 -16.06
CA ALA A 124 -25.25 49.77 -15.40
C ALA A 124 -26.40 49.89 -16.41
N VAL A 125 -27.55 49.33 -16.05
CA VAL A 125 -28.83 49.48 -16.75
C VAL A 125 -29.90 49.91 -15.74
N SER A 126 -31.00 50.51 -16.22
CA SER A 126 -32.10 50.96 -15.35
C SER A 126 -32.93 49.83 -14.74
N ASP A 127 -32.80 48.62 -15.27
CA ASP A 127 -33.53 47.44 -14.81
C ASP A 127 -33.13 47.09 -13.37
N THR A 128 -34.13 47.02 -12.49
CA THR A 128 -33.96 46.66 -11.07
C THR A 128 -33.37 45.26 -10.85
N GLY A 129 -33.42 44.39 -11.87
CA GLY A 129 -32.80 43.08 -11.85
C GLY A 129 -31.27 43.09 -12.04
N TYR A 130 -30.67 44.23 -12.41
CA TYR A 130 -29.22 44.38 -12.51
C TYR A 130 -28.70 45.30 -11.39
N THR A 131 -27.77 44.77 -10.59
CA THR A 131 -27.26 45.40 -9.38
C THR A 131 -25.74 45.58 -9.44
N ALA A 132 -25.18 46.40 -8.54
CA ALA A 132 -23.73 46.62 -8.49
C ALA A 132 -22.90 45.33 -8.31
N PRO A 133 -23.34 44.32 -7.52
CA PRO A 133 -22.69 43.00 -7.48
C PRO A 133 -22.57 42.30 -8.84
N ASP A 134 -23.54 42.46 -9.74
CA ASP A 134 -23.52 41.83 -11.06
C ASP A 134 -22.36 42.39 -11.90
N GLY A 135 -22.14 43.70 -11.86
CA GLY A 135 -20.97 44.33 -12.50
C GLY A 135 -19.63 43.86 -11.92
N GLN A 136 -19.57 43.55 -10.62
CA GLN A 136 -18.39 42.95 -10.01
C GLN A 136 -18.21 41.48 -10.39
N ASP A 137 -19.29 40.74 -10.63
CA ASP A 137 -19.24 39.35 -11.12
C ASP A 137 -18.63 39.29 -12.53
N VAL A 138 -19.02 40.23 -13.40
CA VAL A 138 -18.42 40.38 -14.74
C VAL A 138 -16.92 40.57 -14.64
N TRP A 139 -16.45 41.46 -13.75
CA TRP A 139 -15.02 41.62 -13.52
C TRP A 139 -14.37 40.32 -13.02
N ARG A 140 -14.94 39.67 -12.00
CA ARG A 140 -14.38 38.42 -11.44
C ARG A 140 -14.20 37.34 -12.49
N ARG A 141 -15.05 37.30 -13.52
CA ARG A 141 -14.97 36.34 -14.63
C ARG A 141 -14.00 36.74 -15.73
N LEU A 142 -13.90 38.04 -16.02
CA LEU A 142 -12.92 38.57 -16.97
C LEU A 142 -11.49 38.50 -16.40
N HIS A 143 -11.34 38.71 -15.10
CA HIS A 143 -10.06 38.66 -14.39
C HIS A 143 -9.43 37.27 -14.52
N GLY A 144 -8.18 37.23 -14.99
CA GLY A 144 -7.44 35.99 -15.22
C GLY A 144 -7.80 35.25 -16.51
N LYS A 145 -8.85 35.67 -17.23
CA LYS A 145 -9.18 35.14 -18.57
C LYS A 145 -8.72 36.08 -19.70
N LEU A 146 -8.72 37.39 -19.47
CA LEU A 146 -8.14 38.37 -20.41
C LEU A 146 -6.62 38.44 -20.24
N GLN A 147 -5.85 38.00 -21.25
CA GLN A 147 -4.38 37.90 -21.19
C GLN A 147 -3.69 39.25 -21.41
N ALA A 148 -4.29 40.14 -22.20
CA ALA A 148 -3.74 41.46 -22.50
C ALA A 148 -4.09 42.52 -21.45
N VAL A 149 -4.87 42.17 -20.42
CA VAL A 149 -5.23 43.10 -19.33
C VAL A 149 -4.19 43.04 -18.21
N GLU A 150 -3.57 44.18 -17.97
CA GLU A 150 -2.67 44.44 -16.86
C GLU A 150 -3.44 45.05 -15.68
N VAL A 151 -3.17 44.54 -14.48
CA VAL A 151 -3.68 45.09 -13.22
C VAL A 151 -2.62 46.03 -12.64
N VAL A 152 -2.90 47.33 -12.64
CA VAL A 152 -2.04 48.34 -12.04
C VAL A 152 -2.51 48.60 -10.60
N PRO A 153 -1.69 48.30 -9.57
CA PRO A 153 -2.07 48.53 -8.18
C PRO A 153 -2.23 50.03 -7.91
N GLY A 154 -3.22 50.37 -7.09
CA GLY A 154 -3.44 51.75 -6.66
C GLY A 154 -2.38 52.20 -5.65
N THR A 155 -1.87 53.42 -5.79
CA THR A 155 -1.12 54.11 -4.73
C THR A 155 -2.14 54.70 -3.75
N GLY A 156 -2.14 54.22 -2.50
CA GLY A 156 -3.22 54.40 -1.51
C GLY A 156 -3.89 55.79 -1.46
N GLY A 157 -5.22 55.80 -1.20
CA GLY A 157 -6.11 56.96 -1.25
C GLY A 157 -7.41 56.63 -2.02
N PHE A 158 -8.08 57.64 -2.60
CA PHE A 158 -9.23 57.46 -3.53
C PHE A 158 -8.87 56.78 -4.86
N HIS A 159 -7.62 56.35 -5.03
CA HIS A 159 -7.09 55.77 -6.26
C HIS A 159 -7.08 54.24 -6.14
N GLY A 160 -8.20 53.62 -6.47
CA GLY A 160 -8.31 52.16 -6.56
C GLY A 160 -7.47 51.56 -7.69
N GLN A 161 -7.35 50.23 -7.66
CA GLN A 161 -6.76 49.38 -8.71
C GLN A 161 -7.29 49.77 -10.10
N ARG A 162 -6.41 49.77 -11.10
CA ARG A 162 -6.74 50.09 -12.50
C ARG A 162 -6.49 48.90 -13.41
N LEU A 163 -7.37 48.75 -14.39
CA LEU A 163 -7.38 47.68 -15.39
C LEU A 163 -7.04 48.29 -16.73
N ARG A 164 -5.96 47.84 -17.37
CA ARG A 164 -5.52 48.41 -18.64
C ARG A 164 -5.16 47.31 -19.65
N PHE A 165 -5.69 47.39 -20.86
CA PHE A 165 -5.16 46.65 -22.00
C PHE A 165 -3.79 47.21 -22.39
N THR A 166 -2.80 46.34 -22.42
CA THR A 166 -1.45 46.68 -22.84
C THR A 166 -1.11 45.95 -24.14
N THR A 167 -0.36 46.63 -25.01
CA THR A 167 0.27 46.02 -26.19
C THR A 167 1.67 45.51 -25.90
N LEU A 168 2.19 45.77 -24.69
CA LEU A 168 3.41 45.13 -24.20
C LEU A 168 3.06 43.69 -23.82
N MET A 169 4.00 42.79 -24.06
CA MET A 169 3.83 41.38 -23.75
C MET A 169 3.62 41.21 -22.23
N THR A 170 2.45 40.72 -21.82
CA THR A 170 2.18 40.46 -20.40
C THR A 170 2.85 39.16 -19.97
N LEU A 171 3.04 38.98 -18.66
CA LEU A 171 3.52 37.73 -18.08
C LEU A 171 2.64 36.54 -18.50
N SER A 172 1.31 36.74 -18.52
CA SER A 172 0.39 35.67 -18.97
C SER A 172 0.59 35.30 -20.45
N MET A 173 0.84 36.28 -21.32
CA MET A 173 1.14 36.00 -22.74
C MET A 173 2.46 35.25 -22.91
N LEU A 174 3.51 35.60 -22.14
CA LEU A 174 4.79 34.89 -22.13
C LEU A 174 4.63 33.43 -21.71
N VAL A 175 3.89 33.18 -20.62
CA VAL A 175 3.66 31.83 -20.11
C VAL A 175 2.80 31.01 -21.07
N ASP A 176 1.78 31.60 -21.69
CA ASP A 176 0.94 30.88 -22.65
C ASP A 176 1.66 30.63 -24.00
N GLU A 177 2.54 31.53 -24.46
CA GLU A 177 3.44 31.28 -25.59
C GLU A 177 4.35 30.08 -25.27
N ALA A 178 5.01 30.12 -24.11
CA ALA A 178 5.90 29.04 -23.67
C ALA A 178 5.16 27.69 -23.53
N ARG A 179 3.94 27.71 -22.98
CA ARG A 179 3.10 26.50 -22.85
C ARG A 179 2.76 25.89 -24.21
N ARG A 180 2.52 26.72 -25.25
CA ARG A 180 2.25 26.24 -26.62
C ARG A 180 3.48 25.65 -27.30
N THR A 181 4.67 26.09 -26.93
CA THR A 181 5.92 25.58 -27.50
C THR A 181 6.49 24.37 -26.77
N LEU A 182 5.99 24.06 -25.57
CA LEU A 182 6.50 22.96 -24.75
C LEU A 182 6.06 21.60 -25.33
N PRO A 183 6.99 20.71 -25.73
CA PRO A 183 6.65 19.37 -26.21
C PRO A 183 6.08 18.48 -25.09
N ASP A 184 5.09 17.65 -25.41
CA ASP A 184 4.52 16.69 -24.47
C ASP A 184 5.56 15.66 -23.97
N ALA A 185 6.49 15.24 -24.84
CA ALA A 185 7.56 14.30 -24.49
C ALA A 185 8.52 14.87 -23.44
N GLU A 186 8.89 16.16 -23.57
CA GLU A 186 9.76 16.84 -22.60
C GLU A 186 9.06 17.00 -21.26
N ARG A 187 7.78 17.40 -21.27
CA ARG A 187 6.96 17.50 -20.05
C ARG A 187 6.92 16.17 -19.31
N ASP A 188 6.64 15.09 -20.03
CA ASP A 188 6.48 13.77 -19.42
C ASP A 188 7.82 13.18 -18.94
N LEU A 189 8.91 13.42 -19.67
CA LEU A 189 10.26 13.09 -19.21
C LEU A 189 10.61 13.84 -17.93
N GLN A 190 10.22 15.12 -17.84
CA GLN A 190 10.50 15.93 -16.67
C GLN A 190 9.72 15.47 -15.42
N VAL A 191 8.51 14.91 -15.57
CA VAL A 191 7.80 14.28 -14.45
C VAL A 191 8.66 13.17 -13.83
N SER A 192 9.24 12.30 -14.66
CA SER A 192 10.09 11.19 -14.21
C SER A 192 11.43 11.66 -13.65
N ARG A 193 12.06 12.69 -14.26
CA ARG A 193 13.30 13.32 -13.74
C ARG A 193 13.08 13.96 -12.37
N LEU A 194 11.96 14.67 -12.19
CA LEU A 194 11.62 15.29 -10.91
C LEU A 194 11.39 14.22 -9.83
N ALA A 195 10.77 13.10 -10.16
CA ALA A 195 10.63 11.98 -9.24
C ALA A 195 12.01 11.42 -8.82
N ALA A 196 12.89 11.17 -9.79
CA ALA A 196 14.25 10.72 -9.54
C ALA A 196 15.03 11.66 -8.61
N GLU A 197 14.92 12.98 -8.83
CA GLU A 197 15.54 14.00 -7.99
C GLU A 197 14.95 14.02 -6.57
N LEU A 198 13.62 13.94 -6.44
CA LEU A 198 12.93 14.00 -5.15
C LEU A 198 13.26 12.80 -4.27
N PHE A 199 13.13 11.58 -4.80
CA PHE A 199 13.41 10.37 -4.03
C PHE A 199 14.91 10.14 -3.84
N GLY A 200 15.75 10.53 -4.83
CA GLY A 200 17.21 10.40 -4.72
C GLY A 200 17.86 11.32 -3.69
N ARG A 201 17.19 12.41 -3.29
CA ARG A 201 17.66 13.31 -2.22
C ARG A 201 17.35 12.80 -0.82
N GLU A 202 16.37 11.92 -0.68
CA GLU A 202 15.94 11.45 0.64
C GLU A 202 16.98 10.50 1.23
N ARG A 203 17.30 10.72 2.51
CA ARG A 203 18.24 9.92 3.28
C ARG A 203 17.54 9.39 4.53
N GLY A 204 18.13 8.39 5.17
CA GLY A 204 17.61 7.81 6.41
C GLY A 204 16.88 6.49 6.22
N THR A 205 17.04 5.85 5.06
CA THR A 205 16.64 4.45 4.89
C THR A 205 17.81 3.64 4.34
N PRO A 206 17.79 2.32 4.54
CA PRO A 206 18.77 1.42 3.95
C PRO A 206 18.51 1.14 2.46
N LEU A 207 17.52 1.79 1.83
CA LEU A 207 17.22 1.64 0.41
C LEU A 207 18.13 2.54 -0.42
N GLN A 208 18.87 1.95 -1.35
CA GLN A 208 19.56 2.68 -2.40
C GLN A 208 18.56 3.04 -3.50
N VAL A 209 18.27 4.33 -3.68
CA VAL A 209 17.36 4.79 -4.73
C VAL A 209 18.07 4.77 -6.08
N ILE A 210 17.51 4.05 -7.05
CA ILE A 210 18.01 3.94 -8.42
C ILE A 210 16.89 4.38 -9.36
N PRO A 211 17.00 5.56 -10.00
CA PRO A 211 16.04 5.98 -11.00
C PRO A 211 16.26 5.22 -12.31
N LEU A 212 15.18 4.68 -12.88
CA LEU A 212 15.17 4.05 -14.19
C LEU A 212 14.43 4.97 -15.16
N LEU A 213 15.19 5.81 -15.85
CA LEU A 213 14.68 6.76 -16.85
C LEU A 213 14.98 6.22 -18.26
N LEU A 214 13.98 6.26 -19.13
CA LEU A 214 14.06 5.69 -20.49
C LEU A 214 14.20 6.81 -21.53
N GLU A 215 15.34 7.01 -22.19
CA GLU A 215 15.44 8.08 -23.19
C GLU A 215 14.94 7.63 -24.57
N GLU A 216 14.27 8.55 -25.28
CA GLU A 216 13.89 8.33 -26.68
C GLU A 216 15.12 8.58 -27.58
N GLY A 217 15.58 7.54 -28.29
CA GLY A 217 16.67 7.70 -29.27
C GLY A 217 17.16 6.42 -29.93
N ASP A 218 17.70 6.58 -31.14
CA ASP A 218 18.57 5.64 -31.85
C ASP A 218 19.93 5.56 -31.12
N GLN A 219 20.30 4.35 -30.69
CA GLN A 219 21.64 3.89 -30.26
C GLN A 219 22.50 4.80 -29.35
N GLY A 220 22.64 4.48 -28.05
CA GLY A 220 23.77 4.98 -27.24
C GLY A 220 23.77 4.72 -25.72
N GLN A 221 24.66 3.80 -25.31
CA GLN A 221 25.50 3.64 -24.08
C GLN A 221 25.06 4.02 -22.64
N ILE A 222 25.34 3.07 -21.71
CA ILE A 222 25.10 3.10 -20.25
C ILE A 222 26.29 3.74 -19.50
N CYS A 223 26.02 4.66 -18.57
CA CYS A 223 26.96 5.15 -17.55
C CYS A 223 26.43 4.87 -16.13
N GLY A 224 27.28 4.32 -15.26
CA GLY A 224 27.17 4.41 -13.80
C GLY A 224 28.52 4.88 -13.22
N PRO A 225 28.77 4.96 -11.91
CA PRO A 225 27.90 5.05 -10.73
C PRO A 225 27.77 6.51 -10.20
N ASN A 226 28.15 7.52 -10.99
CA ASN A 226 28.08 8.95 -10.63
C ASN A 226 27.19 9.77 -11.60
N GLY A 227 26.30 9.12 -12.34
CA GLY A 227 25.44 9.74 -13.35
C GLY A 227 24.20 8.89 -13.59
N MET A 228 23.10 9.54 -13.97
CA MET A 228 21.83 8.90 -14.32
C MET A 228 22.05 7.84 -15.40
N ALA A 229 21.41 6.67 -15.24
CA ALA A 229 21.40 5.64 -16.26
C ALA A 229 20.38 6.02 -17.35
N THR A 230 20.89 6.27 -18.55
CA THR A 230 20.13 6.59 -19.77
C THR A 230 20.21 5.39 -20.72
N VAL A 231 19.08 4.96 -21.30
CA VAL A 231 19.01 3.84 -22.27
C VAL A 231 18.05 4.17 -23.41
N THR A 232 18.39 3.75 -24.64
CA THR A 232 17.73 4.03 -25.93
C THR A 232 16.97 2.80 -26.51
N PHE A 233 15.90 2.98 -27.30
CA PHE A 233 14.86 1.95 -27.59
C PHE A 233 14.45 1.77 -29.07
N PRO A 234 14.19 0.50 -29.49
CA PRO A 234 12.96 0.13 -30.21
C PRO A 234 12.25 -1.11 -29.59
N ASP A 235 10.92 -1.05 -29.44
CA ASP A 235 9.95 -2.08 -28.94
C ASP A 235 9.87 -2.39 -27.41
N ASN A 236 8.73 -1.97 -26.82
CA ASN A 236 8.49 -1.78 -25.37
C ASN A 236 8.63 -3.00 -24.44
N ALA A 237 8.46 -4.24 -24.90
CA ALA A 237 8.51 -5.43 -24.02
C ALA A 237 9.86 -6.14 -24.08
N HIS A 238 10.46 -6.24 -25.28
CA HIS A 238 11.77 -6.85 -25.47
C HIS A 238 12.89 -5.94 -24.97
N ALA A 239 12.80 -4.64 -25.24
CA ALA A 239 13.80 -3.69 -24.76
C ALA A 239 13.73 -3.44 -23.24
N MET A 240 12.54 -3.60 -22.62
CA MET A 240 12.42 -3.61 -21.15
C MET A 240 13.15 -4.83 -20.57
N ARG A 241 12.96 -6.02 -21.16
CA ARG A 241 13.70 -7.22 -20.79
C ARG A 241 15.21 -7.05 -20.98
N ASP A 242 15.66 -6.40 -22.06
CA ASP A 242 17.09 -6.17 -22.34
C ASP A 242 17.72 -5.12 -21.41
N LEU A 243 17.05 -4.00 -21.12
CA LEU A 243 17.50 -2.99 -20.16
C LEU A 243 17.69 -3.57 -18.76
N LEU A 244 16.80 -4.51 -18.42
CA LEU A 244 16.83 -5.15 -17.13
C LEU A 244 17.85 -6.30 -17.08
N HIS A 245 18.12 -7.00 -18.18
CA HIS A 245 19.23 -7.97 -18.26
C HIS A 245 20.62 -7.32 -18.37
N THR A 246 20.72 -6.08 -18.86
CA THR A 246 21.99 -5.36 -19.04
C THR A 246 22.30 -4.36 -17.93
N GLY A 247 21.31 -4.05 -17.08
CA GLY A 247 21.40 -2.92 -16.16
C GLY A 247 22.13 -3.22 -14.84
N THR A 248 22.83 -2.21 -14.34
CA THR A 248 23.55 -2.14 -13.05
C THR A 248 22.64 -2.16 -11.81
N TRP A 249 21.39 -2.61 -11.94
CA TRP A 249 20.43 -2.60 -10.84
C TRP A 249 20.38 -3.95 -10.10
N ASP A 250 20.77 -5.07 -10.72
CA ASP A 250 20.85 -6.40 -10.09
C ASP A 250 22.17 -6.60 -9.30
N LEU A 251 22.58 -5.60 -8.52
CA LEU A 251 23.76 -5.65 -7.66
C LEU A 251 23.44 -6.40 -6.35
N PRO A 252 24.34 -6.63 -5.39
CA PRO A 252 23.94 -6.98 -4.02
C PRO A 252 23.48 -5.72 -3.25
N GLY A 253 22.42 -5.80 -2.43
CA GLY A 253 21.93 -4.69 -1.60
C GLY A 253 20.43 -4.36 -1.73
N ASN A 254 19.89 -3.61 -0.77
CA ASN A 254 18.49 -3.16 -0.79
C ASN A 254 18.32 -1.96 -1.71
N ARG A 255 17.36 -2.03 -2.63
CA ARG A 255 17.17 -1.00 -3.66
C ARG A 255 15.74 -0.57 -3.80
N LEU A 256 15.56 0.71 -4.13
CA LEU A 256 14.30 1.28 -4.56
C LEU A 256 14.42 1.76 -6.01
N LEU A 257 13.79 1.04 -6.93
CA LEU A 257 13.74 1.40 -8.35
C LEU A 257 12.60 2.38 -8.59
N VAL A 258 12.92 3.62 -8.97
CA VAL A 258 11.92 4.62 -9.35
C VAL A 258 11.68 4.51 -10.84
N LEU A 259 10.50 4.02 -11.24
CA LEU A 259 10.20 3.70 -12.63
C LEU A 259 9.74 4.94 -13.43
N ASP A 260 10.04 4.98 -14.73
CA ASP A 260 9.64 6.06 -15.61
C ASP A 260 8.11 6.12 -15.81
N SER A 261 7.48 7.20 -15.38
CA SER A 261 6.03 7.42 -15.47
C SER A 261 5.48 7.51 -16.91
N ARG A 262 6.33 7.63 -17.93
CA ARG A 262 5.91 7.60 -19.35
C ARG A 262 5.46 6.22 -19.78
N TRP A 263 6.19 5.20 -19.34
CA TRP A 263 6.08 3.83 -19.81
C TRP A 263 5.53 2.90 -18.73
N MET A 264 5.87 3.20 -17.46
CA MET A 264 5.63 2.34 -16.32
C MET A 264 4.59 3.00 -15.40
N VAL A 265 3.34 2.62 -15.60
CA VAL A 265 2.22 3.09 -14.80
C VAL A 265 1.49 1.88 -14.21
N HIS A 266 1.14 1.99 -12.93
CA HIS A 266 0.32 1.04 -12.22
C HIS A 266 -1.13 1.55 -12.18
N GLY A 267 -2.08 0.67 -12.51
CA GLY A 267 -3.51 1.00 -12.61
C GLY A 267 -4.06 0.91 -14.05
N ASP A 268 -5.38 0.72 -14.15
CA ASP A 268 -6.18 0.53 -15.37
C ASP A 268 -5.70 -0.59 -16.31
N ASP A 269 -6.44 -0.84 -17.41
CA ASP A 269 -6.11 -1.88 -18.41
C ASP A 269 -4.73 -1.66 -19.06
N THR A 270 -4.23 -0.42 -19.05
CA THR A 270 -2.89 -0.06 -19.56
C THR A 270 -1.74 -0.45 -18.63
N GLY A 271 -2.01 -0.74 -17.36
CA GLY A 271 -1.00 -1.17 -16.38
C GLY A 271 -0.73 -2.68 -16.39
N GLN A 272 -1.57 -3.49 -17.04
CA GLN A 272 -1.39 -4.95 -17.12
C GLN A 272 -0.10 -5.35 -17.86
N PRO A 273 0.24 -4.78 -19.04
CA PRO A 273 1.50 -5.10 -19.72
C PRO A 273 2.74 -4.72 -18.90
N CYS A 274 2.68 -3.59 -18.19
CA CYS A 274 3.72 -3.14 -17.27
C CYS A 274 3.92 -4.14 -16.13
N THR A 275 2.83 -4.58 -15.50
CA THR A 275 2.87 -5.56 -14.41
C THR A 275 3.42 -6.90 -14.89
N GLN A 276 2.96 -7.40 -16.05
CA GLN A 276 3.45 -8.65 -16.63
C GLN A 276 4.96 -8.60 -16.96
N ALA A 277 5.45 -7.47 -17.46
CA ALA A 277 6.86 -7.30 -17.73
C ALA A 277 7.71 -7.27 -16.46
N LEU A 278 7.23 -6.59 -15.41
CA LEU A 278 7.88 -6.58 -14.09
C LEU A 278 7.83 -7.95 -13.41
N GLU A 279 6.75 -8.70 -13.57
CA GLU A 279 6.65 -10.09 -13.08
C GLU A 279 7.66 -10.98 -13.80
N ALA A 280 7.69 -10.93 -15.13
CA ALA A 280 8.64 -11.71 -15.93
C ALA A 280 10.09 -11.39 -15.54
N LEU A 281 10.37 -10.12 -15.27
CA LEU A 281 11.68 -9.66 -14.80
C LEU A 281 12.07 -10.26 -13.45
N LEU A 282 11.17 -10.15 -12.47
CA LEU A 282 11.45 -10.54 -11.09
C LEU A 282 11.42 -12.06 -10.89
N GLY A 283 11.21 -12.82 -11.96
CA GLY A 283 11.12 -14.27 -11.95
C GLY A 283 9.82 -14.77 -11.34
N VAL A 284 8.75 -13.97 -11.44
CA VAL A 284 7.39 -14.36 -11.05
C VAL A 284 6.82 -15.23 -12.16
N ALA A 285 6.03 -16.25 -11.79
CA ALA A 285 5.41 -17.21 -12.71
C ALA A 285 6.38 -18.13 -13.49
N GLY A 286 7.56 -18.43 -12.95
CA GLY A 286 8.46 -19.47 -13.48
C GLY A 286 9.38 -19.02 -14.61
N THR A 287 9.51 -17.72 -14.85
CA THR A 287 10.54 -17.15 -15.73
C THR A 287 11.90 -17.11 -15.02
N ALA A 288 12.99 -17.24 -15.78
CA ALA A 288 14.32 -16.94 -15.27
C ALA A 288 14.40 -15.42 -14.99
N GLY A 289 14.33 -15.06 -13.71
CA GLY A 289 14.34 -13.66 -13.25
C GLY A 289 15.71 -13.21 -12.74
N ALA A 290 15.78 -11.95 -12.34
CA ALA A 290 16.96 -11.37 -11.71
C ALA A 290 17.36 -12.10 -10.42
N VAL A 291 18.67 -12.11 -10.16
CA VAL A 291 19.27 -12.86 -9.04
C VAL A 291 18.86 -12.23 -7.71
N HIS A 292 18.93 -10.90 -7.60
CA HIS A 292 18.60 -10.14 -6.40
C HIS A 292 17.22 -9.48 -6.50
N ALA A 293 16.27 -10.14 -7.17
CA ALA A 293 14.89 -9.68 -7.27
C ALA A 293 14.22 -9.51 -5.90
N ALA A 294 14.62 -10.29 -4.89
CA ALA A 294 14.05 -10.23 -3.56
C ALA A 294 14.42 -8.95 -2.79
N SER A 295 15.60 -8.35 -3.05
CA SER A 295 16.03 -7.08 -2.44
C SER A 295 15.57 -5.83 -3.17
N THR A 296 14.82 -6.01 -4.26
CA THR A 296 14.41 -4.95 -5.16
C THR A 296 12.99 -4.53 -4.87
N VAL A 297 12.82 -3.25 -4.50
CA VAL A 297 11.53 -2.60 -4.29
C VAL A 297 11.26 -1.67 -5.46
N LEU A 298 10.05 -1.70 -6.00
CA LEU A 298 9.63 -0.87 -7.12
C LEU A 298 8.78 0.29 -6.62
N LEU A 299 9.02 1.49 -7.14
CA LEU A 299 8.18 2.66 -6.94
C LEU A 299 7.60 3.09 -8.29
N VAL A 300 6.28 3.05 -8.40
CA VAL A 300 5.58 3.19 -9.68
C VAL A 300 4.54 4.31 -9.62
N ALA A 301 4.42 5.03 -10.74
CA ALA A 301 3.43 6.07 -10.93
C ALA A 301 2.02 5.46 -11.02
N GLY A 302 1.04 6.06 -10.34
CA GLY A 302 -0.37 5.69 -10.47
C GLY A 302 -1.05 6.34 -11.67
N SER A 303 -1.95 5.63 -12.35
CA SER A 303 -2.68 6.18 -13.53
C SER A 303 -3.55 7.38 -13.17
N ALA A 304 -4.24 7.33 -12.03
CA ALA A 304 -5.23 8.32 -11.61
C ALA A 304 -4.65 9.75 -11.45
N ASN A 305 -3.43 9.88 -10.93
CA ASN A 305 -2.82 11.19 -10.63
C ASN A 305 -1.93 11.71 -11.77
N ARG A 306 -1.77 10.93 -12.84
CA ARG A 306 -0.84 11.23 -13.94
C ARG A 306 -1.20 12.52 -14.68
N SER A 307 -2.48 12.72 -15.01
CA SER A 307 -2.95 13.92 -15.70
C SER A 307 -2.74 15.19 -14.87
N GLN A 308 -2.93 15.10 -13.55
CA GLN A 308 -2.68 16.23 -12.66
C GLN A 308 -1.19 16.56 -12.59
N ALA A 309 -0.32 15.57 -12.38
CA ALA A 309 1.13 15.76 -12.33
C ALA A 309 1.67 16.37 -13.63
N ARG A 310 1.24 15.84 -14.78
CA ARG A 310 1.57 16.40 -16.11
C ARG A 310 1.17 17.86 -16.23
N ARG A 311 -0.07 18.22 -15.87
CA ARG A 311 -0.56 19.60 -15.95
C ARG A 311 0.30 20.54 -15.11
N VAL A 312 0.56 20.20 -13.85
CA VAL A 312 1.30 21.06 -12.92
C VAL A 312 2.77 21.17 -13.31
N VAL A 313 3.41 20.08 -13.75
CA VAL A 313 4.79 20.10 -14.28
C VAL A 313 4.88 20.92 -15.56
N GLY A 314 3.92 20.78 -16.47
CA GLY A 314 3.84 21.60 -17.68
C GLY A 314 3.69 23.10 -17.37
N ASP A 315 2.93 23.44 -16.33
CA ASP A 315 2.74 24.83 -15.88
C ASP A 315 4.00 25.44 -15.25
N TRP A 316 4.80 24.63 -14.56
CA TRP A 316 6.11 25.01 -14.04
C TRP A 316 7.13 25.20 -15.17
N LEU A 317 7.24 24.23 -16.08
CA LEU A 317 8.14 24.28 -17.23
C LEU A 317 7.83 25.47 -18.16
N ALA A 318 6.55 25.73 -18.43
CA ALA A 318 6.15 26.90 -19.22
C ALA A 318 6.61 28.21 -18.57
N ARG A 319 6.61 28.31 -17.24
CA ARG A 319 7.10 29.49 -16.52
C ARG A 319 8.63 29.59 -16.53
N GLU A 320 9.35 28.47 -16.43
CA GLU A 320 10.81 28.46 -16.61
C GLU A 320 11.22 28.88 -18.02
N GLN A 321 10.52 28.38 -19.04
CA GLN A 321 10.77 28.79 -20.42
C GLN A 321 10.38 30.26 -20.66
N ALA A 322 9.28 30.73 -20.07
CA ALA A 322 8.90 32.14 -20.10
C ALA A 322 9.95 33.04 -19.42
N TRP A 323 10.59 32.57 -18.35
CA TRP A 323 11.68 33.29 -17.68
C TRP A 323 12.89 33.46 -18.59
N THR A 324 13.31 32.39 -19.27
CA THR A 324 14.39 32.45 -20.26
C THR A 324 14.04 33.43 -21.39
N GLY A 325 12.81 33.35 -21.94
CA GLY A 325 12.34 34.27 -22.97
C GLY A 325 12.28 35.74 -22.49
N LEU A 326 11.91 35.98 -21.23
CA LEU A 326 11.91 37.31 -20.62
C LEU A 326 13.34 37.86 -20.48
N GLN A 327 14.31 37.03 -20.09
CA GLN A 327 15.71 37.43 -19.96
C GLN A 327 16.33 37.80 -21.31
N GLU A 328 16.02 37.06 -22.37
CA GLU A 328 16.56 37.29 -23.72
C GLU A 328 15.93 38.51 -24.40
N ARG A 329 14.61 38.68 -24.29
CA ARG A 329 13.86 39.69 -25.03
C ARG A 329 13.81 41.06 -24.33
N PHE A 330 13.91 41.10 -23.00
CA PHE A 330 13.62 42.30 -22.21
C PHE A 330 14.65 42.54 -21.10
N SER A 331 15.65 43.38 -21.37
CA SER A 331 16.80 43.64 -20.47
C SER A 331 16.74 44.94 -19.65
N GLY A 332 15.73 45.79 -19.87
CA GLY A 332 15.61 47.09 -19.20
C GLY A 332 15.07 47.04 -17.76
N PRO A 333 15.35 48.08 -16.94
CA PRO A 333 14.91 48.17 -15.54
C PRO A 333 13.38 48.22 -15.39
N GLU A 334 12.66 48.66 -16.42
CA GLU A 334 11.20 48.66 -16.44
C GLU A 334 10.59 47.26 -16.28
N HIS A 335 11.32 46.18 -16.58
CA HIS A 335 10.83 44.80 -16.48
C HIS A 335 11.28 44.06 -15.21
N GLU A 336 11.96 44.74 -14.28
CA GLU A 336 12.46 44.10 -13.05
C GLU A 336 11.32 43.58 -12.16
N HIS A 337 10.20 44.31 -12.12
CA HIS A 337 9.01 43.88 -11.37
C HIS A 337 8.39 42.61 -11.95
N LEU A 338 8.32 42.47 -13.28
CA LEU A 338 7.84 41.26 -13.96
C LEU A 338 8.75 40.06 -13.67
N ARG A 339 10.06 40.29 -13.65
CA ARG A 339 11.03 39.25 -13.27
C ARG A 339 10.78 38.77 -11.85
N ARG A 340 10.69 39.69 -10.88
CA ARG A 340 10.43 39.33 -9.48
C ARG A 340 9.14 38.51 -9.35
N GLN A 341 8.06 38.96 -9.99
CA GLN A 341 6.78 38.25 -9.99
C GLN A 341 6.90 36.85 -10.61
N LEU A 342 7.55 36.72 -11.77
CA LEU A 342 7.70 35.43 -12.44
C LEU A 342 8.54 34.45 -11.62
N GLN A 343 9.59 34.92 -10.94
CA GLN A 343 10.44 34.10 -10.08
C GLN A 343 9.68 33.57 -8.84
N GLU A 344 8.82 34.40 -8.25
CA GLU A 344 7.90 33.98 -7.18
C GLU A 344 6.92 32.91 -7.69
N GLU A 345 6.35 33.09 -8.89
CA GLU A 345 5.46 32.11 -9.50
C GLU A 345 6.17 30.78 -9.85
N ILE A 346 7.41 30.82 -10.32
CA ILE A 346 8.21 29.61 -10.59
C ILE A 346 8.44 28.84 -9.30
N THR A 347 8.84 29.53 -8.23
CA THR A 347 9.08 28.89 -6.93
C THR A 347 7.81 28.23 -6.40
N ARG A 348 6.67 28.92 -6.51
CA ARG A 348 5.36 28.39 -6.11
C ARG A 348 4.97 27.16 -6.93
N THR A 349 5.01 27.27 -8.25
CA THR A 349 4.59 26.19 -9.17
C THR A 349 5.52 24.99 -9.12
N LYS A 350 6.83 25.20 -8.88
CA LYS A 350 7.78 24.11 -8.60
C LYS A 350 7.39 23.34 -7.34
N GLY A 351 7.08 24.03 -6.23
CA GLY A 351 6.62 23.36 -5.01
C GLY A 351 5.31 22.60 -5.17
N GLU A 352 4.40 23.09 -6.01
CA GLU A 352 3.18 22.36 -6.39
C GLU A 352 3.49 21.15 -7.27
N ALA A 353 4.42 21.27 -8.22
CA ALA A 353 4.87 20.19 -9.08
C ALA A 353 5.52 19.06 -8.27
N GLU A 354 6.39 19.40 -7.32
CA GLU A 354 7.04 18.42 -6.44
C GLU A 354 6.03 17.64 -5.61
N LYS A 355 5.00 18.31 -5.07
CA LYS A 355 3.89 17.65 -4.35
C LYS A 355 3.06 16.76 -5.27
N ALA A 356 2.76 17.23 -6.48
CA ALA A 356 1.98 16.45 -7.45
C ALA A 356 2.75 15.19 -7.90
N VAL A 357 4.06 15.28 -8.10
CA VAL A 357 4.91 14.13 -8.45
C VAL A 357 5.05 13.15 -7.28
N ARG A 358 5.21 13.63 -6.04
CA ARG A 358 5.15 12.76 -4.85
C ARG A 358 3.86 11.97 -4.79
N ASN A 359 2.72 12.64 -5.00
CA ASN A 359 1.40 12.00 -5.01
C ASN A 359 1.16 11.10 -6.23
N LEU A 360 1.96 11.23 -7.28
CA LEU A 360 1.94 10.32 -8.42
C LEU A 360 2.56 8.97 -8.05
N TYR A 361 3.67 8.97 -7.32
CA TYR A 361 4.44 7.78 -6.95
C TYR A 361 4.01 7.21 -5.59
N MET A 362 2.77 6.69 -5.54
CA MET A 362 2.17 6.12 -4.34
C MET A 362 2.13 4.59 -4.32
N HIS A 363 2.53 3.93 -5.41
CA HIS A 363 2.45 2.48 -5.52
C HIS A 363 3.83 1.85 -5.36
N VAL A 364 3.92 0.91 -4.42
CA VAL A 364 5.13 0.15 -4.14
C VAL A 364 4.91 -1.31 -4.51
N GLY A 365 5.83 -1.87 -5.30
CA GLY A 365 5.86 -3.27 -5.67
C GLY A 365 7.03 -3.99 -5.01
N TYR A 366 6.82 -5.18 -4.47
CA TYR A 366 7.90 -6.04 -3.98
C TYR A 366 7.57 -7.52 -4.18
N VAL A 367 8.61 -8.35 -4.25
CA VAL A 367 8.46 -9.80 -4.41
C VAL A 367 8.26 -10.46 -3.05
N THR A 368 7.27 -11.34 -2.96
CA THR A 368 7.05 -12.23 -1.82
C THR A 368 6.87 -13.67 -2.30
N VAL A 369 6.71 -14.60 -1.37
CA VAL A 369 6.47 -16.02 -1.62
C VAL A 369 5.07 -16.38 -1.13
N THR A 370 4.31 -17.09 -1.95
CA THR A 370 3.00 -17.67 -1.58
C THR A 370 3.17 -18.93 -0.74
N ALA A 371 2.08 -19.43 -0.13
CA ALA A 371 2.09 -20.70 0.61
C ALA A 371 2.63 -21.90 -0.22
N ASN A 372 2.52 -21.83 -1.56
CA ASN A 372 3.01 -22.87 -2.48
C ASN A 372 4.47 -22.64 -2.94
N HIS A 373 5.25 -21.86 -2.20
CA HIS A 373 6.65 -21.50 -2.52
C HIS A 373 6.86 -20.82 -3.89
N ARG A 374 5.80 -20.24 -4.48
CA ARG A 374 5.90 -19.49 -5.74
C ARG A 374 6.09 -18.01 -5.46
N ARG A 375 7.04 -17.39 -6.18
CA ARG A 375 7.24 -15.94 -6.19
C ARG A 375 5.98 -15.24 -6.69
N GLN A 376 5.61 -14.15 -6.04
CA GLN A 376 4.50 -13.28 -6.43
C GLN A 376 4.94 -11.82 -6.27
N LEU A 377 4.57 -10.98 -7.23
CA LEU A 377 4.70 -9.53 -7.11
C LEU A 377 3.47 -8.98 -6.37
N VAL A 378 3.70 -8.31 -5.25
CA VAL A 378 2.63 -7.69 -4.45
C VAL A 378 2.74 -6.18 -4.58
N TRP A 379 1.59 -5.55 -4.81
CA TRP A 379 1.44 -4.12 -4.90
C TRP A 379 0.78 -3.58 -3.65
N GLN A 380 1.37 -2.54 -3.06
CA GLN A 380 0.83 -1.83 -1.92
C GLN A 380 0.81 -0.33 -2.18
N ARG A 381 -0.10 0.35 -1.52
CA ARG A 381 -0.22 1.80 -1.60
C ARG A 381 0.41 2.45 -0.38
N LEU A 382 1.28 3.43 -0.61
CA LEU A 382 1.93 4.21 0.44
C LEU A 382 0.93 5.04 1.24
N GLY A 383 1.18 5.15 2.55
CA GLY A 383 0.56 6.18 3.39
C GLY A 383 1.26 7.54 3.24
N SER A 384 2.60 7.52 3.07
CA SER A 384 3.44 8.71 2.90
C SER A 384 4.30 8.60 1.63
N PRO A 385 4.33 9.60 0.73
CA PRO A 385 5.16 9.62 -0.47
C PRO A 385 6.62 9.98 -0.17
N THR A 386 7.27 9.18 0.66
CA THR A 386 8.68 9.31 1.05
C THR A 386 9.35 7.95 1.02
N VAL A 387 10.67 7.91 0.83
CA VAL A 387 11.48 6.69 0.91
C VAL A 387 11.38 6.07 2.30
N VAL A 388 11.30 6.90 3.36
CA VAL A 388 11.02 6.45 4.74
C VAL A 388 9.66 5.75 4.82
N GLY A 389 8.63 6.33 4.20
CA GLY A 389 7.30 5.71 4.12
C GLY A 389 7.30 4.39 3.36
N VAL A 390 8.18 4.21 2.36
CA VAL A 390 8.40 2.92 1.70
C VAL A 390 8.93 1.89 2.69
N TRP A 391 9.93 2.25 3.49
CA TRP A 391 10.50 1.33 4.48
C TRP A 391 9.49 0.98 5.58
N GLU A 392 8.77 1.98 6.12
CA GLU A 392 7.70 1.78 7.10
C GLU A 392 6.61 0.82 6.58
N LEU A 393 6.20 0.98 5.32
CA LEU A 393 5.23 0.09 4.68
C LEU A 393 5.76 -1.35 4.58
N LEU A 394 7.04 -1.53 4.29
CA LEU A 394 7.66 -2.86 4.22
C LEU A 394 7.77 -3.49 5.62
N GLU A 395 8.02 -2.69 6.66
CA GLU A 395 8.00 -3.16 8.06
C GLU A 395 6.60 -3.64 8.48
N GLU A 396 5.55 -2.87 8.15
CA GLU A 396 4.15 -3.21 8.43
C GLU A 396 3.75 -4.57 7.83
N HIS A 397 4.22 -4.83 6.60
CA HIS A 397 3.97 -6.08 5.88
C HIS A 397 4.98 -7.19 6.21
N GLN A 398 5.81 -7.00 7.24
CA GLN A 398 6.85 -7.95 7.67
C GLN A 398 7.87 -8.30 6.55
N ARG A 399 8.00 -7.44 5.54
CA ARG A 399 8.95 -7.56 4.42
C ARG A 399 10.28 -6.89 4.73
N ALA A 400 10.38 -6.02 5.73
CA ALA A 400 11.62 -5.42 6.19
C ALA A 400 11.75 -5.51 7.73
N TRP A 401 12.99 -5.52 8.23
CA TRP A 401 13.23 -5.40 9.67
C TRP A 401 13.10 -3.95 10.15
N PRO A 402 12.60 -3.75 11.39
CA PRO A 402 12.54 -2.44 12.01
C PRO A 402 13.92 -1.79 12.13
N GLN A 403 14.06 -0.53 11.70
CA GLN A 403 15.34 0.18 11.81
C GLN A 403 15.81 0.36 13.26
N ALA A 404 14.89 0.37 14.23
CA ALA A 404 15.17 0.57 15.65
C ALA A 404 15.65 -0.71 16.38
N GLY A 405 16.22 -1.69 15.67
CA GLY A 405 16.82 -2.91 16.28
C GLY A 405 15.81 -3.96 16.75
N GLY A 406 14.57 -3.90 16.27
CA GLY A 406 13.42 -4.55 16.91
C GLY A 406 13.17 -6.04 16.64
N ARG A 407 14.13 -6.86 16.17
CA ARG A 407 13.89 -8.31 15.96
C ARG A 407 15.07 -9.21 16.33
N LEU A 408 15.78 -8.87 17.40
CA LEU A 408 16.90 -9.65 17.97
C LEU A 408 16.51 -11.07 18.48
N GLY A 409 15.29 -11.56 18.30
CA GLY A 409 14.94 -12.98 18.59
C GLY A 409 14.10 -13.65 17.52
N ALA A 410 13.79 -12.95 16.41
CA ALA A 410 12.86 -13.45 15.40
C ALA A 410 13.56 -14.08 14.19
N LEU A 411 14.90 -13.98 14.10
CA LEU A 411 15.65 -14.55 12.98
C LEU A 411 15.50 -16.08 12.95
N ALA A 412 15.63 -16.77 14.09
CA ALA A 412 15.47 -18.23 14.15
C ALA A 412 14.09 -18.71 13.68
N ALA A 413 13.03 -17.93 13.94
CA ALA A 413 11.68 -18.23 13.46
C ALA A 413 11.45 -17.88 11.98
N GLN A 414 12.30 -17.04 11.38
CA GLN A 414 12.24 -16.63 9.97
C GLN A 414 13.09 -17.53 9.06
N LEU A 415 14.13 -18.16 9.60
CA LEU A 415 14.97 -19.10 8.87
C LEU A 415 14.21 -20.42 8.64
N SER A 416 14.13 -20.85 7.38
CA SER A 416 13.63 -22.17 7.04
C SER A 416 14.69 -23.24 7.37
N GLU A 417 14.30 -24.52 7.40
CA GLU A 417 15.26 -25.62 7.60
C GLU A 417 16.39 -25.62 6.56
N GLN A 418 16.12 -25.11 5.36
CA GLN A 418 17.10 -25.02 4.26
C GLN A 418 18.08 -23.85 4.40
N ASP A 419 17.83 -22.93 5.34
CA ASP A 419 18.69 -21.77 5.60
C ASP A 419 19.73 -22.05 6.70
N TRP A 420 19.54 -23.12 7.47
CA TRP A 420 20.51 -23.61 8.45
C TRP A 420 21.63 -24.40 7.77
N ASN A 421 22.79 -24.48 8.44
CA ASN A 421 24.02 -25.15 7.99
C ASN A 421 24.69 -24.55 6.75
N LEU A 422 24.33 -23.32 6.38
CA LEU A 422 24.93 -22.59 5.27
C LEU A 422 26.13 -21.75 5.74
N PRO A 423 27.11 -21.50 4.84
CA PRO A 423 28.13 -20.50 5.08
C PRO A 423 27.52 -19.14 5.41
N LEU A 424 28.11 -18.41 6.36
CA LEU A 424 27.59 -17.09 6.76
C LEU A 424 27.56 -16.10 5.59
N SER A 425 28.51 -16.21 4.65
CA SER A 425 28.49 -15.44 3.40
C SER A 425 27.28 -15.76 2.52
N GLU A 426 26.91 -17.03 2.41
CA GLU A 426 25.75 -17.46 1.61
C GLU A 426 24.44 -17.08 2.31
N LEU A 427 24.38 -17.22 3.63
CA LEU A 427 23.24 -16.78 4.43
C LEU A 427 22.99 -15.27 4.23
N LYS A 428 24.05 -14.46 4.25
CA LYS A 428 23.95 -13.02 3.96
C LYS A 428 23.38 -12.76 2.56
N ASP A 429 23.86 -13.46 1.55
CA ASP A 429 23.40 -13.27 0.17
C ASP A 429 21.96 -13.75 -0.04
N ARG A 430 21.47 -14.70 0.77
CA ARG A 430 20.06 -15.14 0.75
C ARG A 430 19.07 -14.05 1.11
N PHE A 431 19.43 -13.10 1.97
CA PHE A 431 18.58 -11.93 2.26
C PHE A 431 18.31 -11.08 1.01
N PHE A 432 19.19 -11.14 0.02
CA PHE A 432 19.04 -10.39 -1.22
C PHE A 432 18.40 -11.19 -2.36
N THR A 433 18.51 -12.51 -2.32
CA THR A 433 18.11 -13.41 -3.41
C THR A 433 16.79 -14.15 -3.15
N LEU A 434 16.46 -14.43 -1.88
CA LEU A 434 15.29 -15.23 -1.50
C LEU A 434 14.16 -14.34 -0.94
N PRO A 435 12.96 -14.37 -1.55
CA PRO A 435 11.86 -13.47 -1.17
C PRO A 435 11.12 -13.86 0.11
N HIS A 436 11.40 -15.00 0.73
CA HIS A 436 10.83 -15.34 2.05
C HIS A 436 11.55 -14.65 3.20
N LEU A 437 12.82 -14.29 3.04
CA LEU A 437 13.61 -13.58 4.05
C LEU A 437 13.38 -12.07 3.96
N PRO A 438 13.05 -11.37 5.05
CA PRO A 438 12.79 -9.92 5.02
C PRO A 438 14.05 -9.11 4.74
N LEU A 439 13.90 -7.89 4.24
CA LEU A 439 15.00 -6.95 3.98
C LEU A 439 15.66 -6.52 5.30
N MET A 440 16.99 -6.62 5.34
CA MET A 440 17.79 -6.22 6.50
C MET A 440 18.29 -4.78 6.36
N PRO A 441 18.24 -3.93 7.41
CA PRO A 441 18.66 -2.54 7.30
C PRO A 441 20.18 -2.36 7.19
N SER A 442 20.96 -3.26 7.78
CA SER A 442 22.43 -3.23 7.67
C SER A 442 23.02 -4.62 7.92
N GLU A 443 24.27 -4.82 7.50
CA GLU A 443 25.03 -6.04 7.84
C GLU A 443 25.21 -6.17 9.37
N ASN A 444 25.37 -5.05 10.09
CA ASN A 444 25.48 -5.06 11.55
C ASN A 444 24.21 -5.59 12.23
N ALA A 445 23.03 -5.26 11.69
CA ALA A 445 21.77 -5.79 12.21
C ALA A 445 21.68 -7.32 12.06
N LEU A 446 22.24 -7.89 10.99
CA LEU A 446 22.34 -9.33 10.82
C LEU A 446 23.35 -9.95 11.80
N GLN A 447 24.50 -9.31 12.02
CA GLN A 447 25.48 -9.76 13.04
C GLN A 447 24.87 -9.81 14.44
N GLU A 448 24.14 -8.77 14.84
CA GLU A 448 23.45 -8.72 16.12
C GLU A 448 22.35 -9.77 16.23
N ALA A 449 21.58 -9.98 15.16
CA ALA A 449 20.53 -11.01 15.11
C ALA A 449 21.08 -12.45 15.12
N ILE A 450 22.26 -12.69 14.56
CA ILE A 450 22.93 -13.99 14.67
C ILE A 450 23.46 -14.18 16.08
N TYR A 451 24.13 -13.17 16.64
CA TYR A 451 24.68 -13.23 17.99
C TYR A 451 23.60 -13.51 19.05
N SER A 452 22.42 -12.92 18.90
CA SER A 452 21.30 -13.18 19.82
C SER A 452 20.73 -14.60 19.70
N ILE A 453 20.76 -15.24 18.53
CA ILE A 453 20.47 -16.68 18.38
C ILE A 453 21.47 -17.53 19.17
N LEU A 454 22.76 -17.15 19.13
CA LEU A 454 23.81 -17.84 19.88
C LEU A 454 23.64 -17.67 21.39
N GLU A 455 23.31 -16.46 21.86
CA GLU A 455 23.01 -16.20 23.28
C GLU A 455 21.76 -16.94 23.76
N ALA A 456 20.74 -17.07 22.91
CA ALA A 456 19.53 -17.83 23.21
C ALA A 456 19.75 -19.36 23.21
N GLY A 457 20.90 -19.84 22.72
CA GLY A 457 21.22 -21.26 22.63
C GLY A 457 20.45 -22.01 21.53
N GLU A 458 19.79 -21.30 20.62
CA GLU A 458 19.01 -21.88 19.53
C GLU A 458 19.87 -22.26 18.31
N GLY A 459 21.08 -21.68 18.21
CA GLY A 459 22.03 -21.93 17.13
C GLY A 459 23.47 -21.90 17.62
N GLU A 460 24.37 -22.48 16.83
CA GLU A 460 25.81 -22.47 17.05
C GLU A 460 26.58 -22.22 15.76
N ILE A 461 27.72 -21.54 15.83
CA ILE A 461 28.59 -21.37 14.67
C ILE A 461 29.59 -22.52 14.64
N GLN A 462 29.62 -23.27 13.54
CA GLN A 462 30.61 -24.31 13.30
C GLN A 462 31.59 -23.90 12.20
N ASP A 463 32.85 -24.33 12.30
CA ASP A 463 33.81 -24.22 11.21
C ASP A 463 33.60 -25.33 10.15
N GLY A 464 34.38 -25.28 9.06
CA GLY A 464 34.33 -26.29 7.99
C GLY A 464 34.73 -27.70 8.42
N GLN A 465 35.21 -27.87 9.66
CA GLN A 465 35.55 -29.16 10.29
C GLN A 465 34.51 -29.59 11.34
N GLY A 466 33.41 -28.85 11.49
CA GLY A 466 32.34 -29.13 12.45
C GLY A 466 32.66 -28.73 13.90
N ARG A 467 33.72 -27.96 14.14
CA ARG A 467 34.08 -27.50 15.49
C ARG A 467 33.33 -26.23 15.84
N LYS A 468 32.83 -26.16 17.08
CA LYS A 468 32.16 -24.96 17.61
C LYS A 468 33.14 -23.79 17.66
N CYS A 469 32.79 -22.71 16.98
CA CYS A 469 33.49 -21.44 17.02
C CYS A 469 32.98 -20.62 18.21
N ARG A 470 33.89 -20.15 19.06
CA ARG A 470 33.52 -19.24 20.16
C ARG A 470 33.32 -17.83 19.60
N VAL A 471 32.20 -17.21 19.96
CA VAL A 471 31.81 -15.84 19.59
C VAL A 471 31.50 -15.11 20.89
N ASP A 472 32.29 -14.09 21.25
CA ASP A 472 32.13 -13.36 22.51
C ASP A 472 31.35 -12.03 22.32
N SER A 473 31.20 -11.55 21.07
CA SER A 473 30.44 -10.36 20.72
C SER A 473 29.82 -10.45 19.31
N SER A 474 28.83 -9.60 19.01
CA SER A 474 28.21 -9.54 17.68
C SER A 474 29.20 -9.19 16.56
N HIS A 475 30.23 -8.40 16.86
CA HIS A 475 31.28 -8.05 15.89
C HIS A 475 32.20 -9.21 15.52
N ASP A 476 32.25 -10.28 16.33
CA ASP A 476 33.07 -11.47 16.05
C ASP A 476 32.41 -12.40 15.01
N VAL A 477 31.15 -12.12 14.65
CA VAL A 477 30.42 -12.80 13.58
C VAL A 477 30.87 -12.26 12.22
N ASP A 478 31.84 -12.93 11.61
CA ASP A 478 32.30 -12.59 10.26
C ASP A 478 31.34 -13.10 9.18
N LEU A 479 30.49 -12.20 8.67
CA LEU A 479 29.54 -12.48 7.59
C LEU A 479 30.21 -12.73 6.22
N ARG A 480 31.53 -12.56 6.10
CA ARG A 480 32.28 -12.85 4.87
C ARG A 480 32.93 -14.23 4.90
N ALA A 481 32.90 -14.90 6.05
CA ALA A 481 33.46 -16.22 6.23
C ALA A 481 32.68 -17.26 5.42
N THR A 482 33.39 -18.01 4.58
CA THR A 482 32.86 -19.13 3.79
C THR A 482 33.02 -20.47 4.51
N ASP A 483 33.89 -20.53 5.51
CA ASP A 483 34.20 -21.70 6.33
C ASP A 483 33.37 -21.75 7.61
N ARG A 484 32.72 -20.67 8.01
CA ARG A 484 31.84 -20.61 9.18
C ARG A 484 30.37 -20.80 8.78
N ARG A 485 29.65 -21.63 9.51
CA ARG A 485 28.25 -21.98 9.24
C ARG A 485 27.39 -21.77 10.47
N LEU A 486 26.18 -21.25 10.29
CA LEU A 486 25.18 -21.17 11.34
C LEU A 486 24.39 -22.49 11.38
N CYS A 487 24.59 -23.29 12.42
CA CYS A 487 23.92 -24.57 12.61
C CYS A 487 22.83 -24.41 13.68
N ARG A 488 21.71 -25.11 13.53
CA ARG A 488 20.67 -25.17 14.56
C ARG A 488 21.18 -26.07 15.68
N VAL A 489 21.06 -25.64 16.94
CA VAL A 489 21.33 -26.54 18.07
C VAL A 489 20.22 -27.58 18.07
N THR A 490 20.53 -28.75 17.51
CA THR A 490 19.74 -29.94 17.75
C THR A 490 20.17 -30.42 19.12
N ALA A 491 19.25 -30.35 20.10
CA ALA A 491 19.47 -31.05 21.35
C ALA A 491 19.79 -32.50 20.98
N ASN A 492 20.95 -32.98 21.38
CA ASN A 492 21.33 -34.37 21.12
C ASN A 492 20.34 -35.23 21.93
N PRO A 493 19.42 -35.96 21.29
CA PRO A 493 18.36 -36.66 22.02
C PRO A 493 18.95 -37.68 23.00
N GLU A 494 20.16 -38.18 22.73
CA GLU A 494 20.91 -39.05 23.63
C GLU A 494 21.42 -38.34 24.89
N GLU A 495 21.84 -37.09 24.79
CA GLU A 495 22.42 -36.33 25.92
C GLU A 495 21.31 -35.77 26.83
N GLU A 496 20.19 -35.30 26.25
CA GLU A 496 18.98 -34.96 27.01
C GLU A 496 18.32 -36.19 27.65
N ALA A 497 18.26 -37.33 26.95
CA ALA A 497 17.75 -38.57 27.53
C ALA A 497 18.62 -39.05 28.69
N VAL A 498 19.95 -38.94 28.58
CA VAL A 498 20.89 -39.33 29.64
C VAL A 498 20.79 -38.38 30.84
N ASP A 499 20.76 -37.06 30.64
CA ASP A 499 20.62 -36.09 31.75
C ASP A 499 19.24 -36.19 32.42
N TRP A 500 18.18 -36.42 31.64
CA TRP A 500 16.84 -36.65 32.15
C TRP A 500 16.74 -37.96 32.95
N LEU A 501 17.33 -39.05 32.44
CA LEU A 501 17.40 -40.34 33.14
C LEU A 501 18.21 -40.22 34.44
N GLN A 502 19.35 -39.53 34.42
CA GLN A 502 20.16 -39.30 35.61
C GLN A 502 19.43 -38.48 36.68
N SER A 503 18.70 -37.43 36.27
CA SER A 503 17.85 -36.63 37.15
C SER A 503 16.71 -37.44 37.77
N LYS A 504 16.06 -38.30 36.99
CA LYS A 504 14.98 -39.18 37.49
C LYS A 504 15.49 -40.30 38.40
N LEU A 505 16.68 -40.84 38.13
CA LEU A 505 17.36 -41.82 38.99
C LEU A 505 17.80 -41.21 40.32
N GLN A 506 18.35 -40.00 40.32
CA GLN A 506 18.75 -39.30 41.55
C GLN A 506 17.56 -38.98 42.46
N ASN A 507 16.40 -38.67 41.87
CA ASN A 507 15.17 -38.34 42.61
C ASN A 507 14.32 -39.57 43.00
N SER A 508 14.75 -40.80 42.66
CA SER A 508 14.00 -42.04 42.93
C SER A 508 12.58 -42.08 42.32
N GLU A 509 12.38 -41.42 41.18
CA GLU A 509 11.05 -41.25 40.54
C GLU A 509 10.87 -42.05 39.24
N LEU A 510 11.78 -42.97 38.92
CA LEU A 510 11.76 -43.65 37.62
C LEU A 510 10.63 -44.71 37.58
N ARG A 511 9.59 -44.47 36.76
CA ARG A 511 8.47 -45.42 36.53
C ARG A 511 8.69 -46.19 35.23
N LEU A 512 8.19 -47.42 35.14
CA LEU A 512 8.28 -48.25 33.91
C LEU A 512 7.61 -47.59 32.69
N SER A 513 6.54 -46.82 32.90
CA SER A 513 5.88 -46.02 31.84
C SER A 513 6.75 -44.90 31.28
N ASP A 514 7.82 -44.51 31.98
CA ASP A 514 8.78 -43.50 31.52
C ASP A 514 9.88 -44.11 30.64
N LEU A 515 10.11 -45.43 30.73
CA LEU A 515 11.03 -46.16 29.85
C LEU A 515 10.40 -46.46 28.48
N ALA A 516 9.08 -46.64 28.39
CA ALA A 516 8.36 -46.79 27.12
C ALA A 516 8.38 -45.52 26.24
N LYS A 517 8.85 -44.38 26.77
CA LYS A 517 9.05 -43.13 26.00
C LYS A 517 10.41 -43.07 25.30
N LEU A 518 11.28 -44.07 25.52
CA LEU A 518 12.66 -44.13 24.97
C LEU A 518 12.81 -45.09 23.78
N ASP A 519 11.71 -45.66 23.27
CA ASP A 519 11.71 -46.70 22.22
C ASP A 519 12.38 -46.27 20.89
N ASP A 520 12.64 -44.98 20.67
CA ASP A 520 13.30 -44.45 19.46
C ASP A 520 14.83 -44.22 19.58
N VAL A 521 15.47 -44.55 20.71
CA VAL A 521 16.93 -44.33 20.91
C VAL A 521 17.67 -45.68 21.02
N PRO A 522 18.76 -45.95 20.27
CA PRO A 522 19.44 -47.24 20.25
C PRO A 522 20.19 -47.50 21.56
N THR A 523 19.51 -48.08 22.56
CA THR A 523 19.95 -48.13 23.97
C THR A 523 20.18 -49.53 24.55
N GLU A 524 20.34 -50.58 23.74
CA GLU A 524 20.40 -51.95 24.28
C GLU A 524 21.68 -52.28 25.08
N THR A 525 22.83 -51.65 24.83
CA THR A 525 24.11 -52.11 25.42
C THR A 525 24.51 -51.43 26.73
N HIS A 526 24.12 -50.18 26.97
CA HIS A 526 24.59 -49.43 28.16
C HIS A 526 23.58 -49.45 29.31
N LEU A 527 22.27 -49.52 29.00
CA LEU A 527 21.20 -49.60 30.02
C LEU A 527 21.21 -50.97 30.72
N ALA A 528 21.47 -52.04 29.96
CA ALA A 528 21.61 -53.40 30.50
C ALA A 528 22.76 -53.50 31.51
N ALA A 529 23.90 -52.88 31.23
CA ALA A 529 25.08 -52.88 32.10
C ALA A 529 24.86 -52.11 33.41
N ALA A 530 24.15 -50.99 33.37
CA ALA A 530 23.80 -50.22 34.56
C ALA A 530 22.82 -50.95 35.48
N VAL A 531 21.85 -51.66 34.89
CA VAL A 531 20.85 -52.47 35.62
C VAL A 531 21.49 -53.73 36.23
N GLU A 532 22.41 -54.39 35.54
CA GLU A 532 23.17 -55.53 36.08
C GLU A 532 24.09 -55.12 37.24
N HIS A 533 24.75 -53.96 37.13
CA HIS A 533 25.62 -53.45 38.18
C HIS A 533 24.85 -53.21 39.49
N GLU A 534 23.68 -52.55 39.44
CA GLU A 534 22.85 -52.29 40.63
C GLU A 534 22.15 -53.56 41.17
N LYS A 535 21.85 -54.56 40.31
CA LYS A 535 21.41 -55.90 40.75
C LYS A 535 22.49 -56.62 41.55
N SER A 536 23.74 -56.59 41.06
CA SER A 536 24.88 -57.22 41.75
C SER A 536 25.22 -56.56 43.08
N ALA A 537 24.88 -55.27 43.24
CA ALA A 537 25.05 -54.51 44.49
C ALA A 537 23.93 -54.77 45.53
N GLY A 538 22.93 -55.62 45.23
CA GLY A 538 21.88 -56.02 46.17
C GLY A 538 20.85 -54.93 46.49
N ARG A 539 20.77 -53.87 45.68
CA ARG A 539 19.90 -52.70 45.93
C ARG A 539 18.55 -52.78 45.23
N LEU A 540 18.32 -53.78 44.38
CA LEU A 540 17.08 -53.96 43.62
C LEU A 540 16.56 -55.39 43.77
N VAL A 541 15.28 -55.55 44.11
CA VAL A 541 14.56 -56.83 44.12
C VAL A 541 13.67 -56.91 42.89
N THR A 542 13.68 -58.07 42.21
CA THR A 542 12.88 -58.32 41.01
C THR A 542 11.72 -59.25 41.35
N LEU A 543 10.48 -58.85 41.05
CA LEU A 543 9.27 -59.63 41.24
C LEU A 543 8.54 -59.77 39.91
N VAL A 544 8.17 -60.99 39.54
CA VAL A 544 7.45 -61.28 38.30
C VAL A 544 6.01 -61.61 38.63
N VAL A 545 5.06 -60.83 38.13
CA VAL A 545 3.62 -61.04 38.28
C VAL A 545 2.98 -60.95 36.91
N ASP A 546 2.20 -61.97 36.52
CA ASP A 546 1.51 -62.08 35.23
C ASP A 546 2.38 -61.81 33.98
N GLY A 547 3.66 -62.22 34.04
CA GLY A 547 4.59 -62.12 32.91
C GLY A 547 5.36 -60.81 32.83
N GLU A 548 5.11 -59.85 33.71
CA GLU A 548 5.85 -58.59 33.79
C GLU A 548 6.88 -58.57 34.93
N VAL A 549 8.03 -57.95 34.67
CA VAL A 549 9.18 -57.90 35.60
C VAL A 549 9.20 -56.55 36.32
N LEU A 550 8.84 -56.54 37.60
CA LEU A 550 8.88 -55.34 38.46
C LEU A 550 10.22 -55.28 39.21
N ILE A 551 10.91 -54.15 39.14
CA ILE A 551 12.19 -53.92 39.85
C ILE A 551 11.99 -52.82 40.90
N TRP A 552 12.20 -53.14 42.17
CA TRP A 552 11.98 -52.23 43.31
C TRP A 552 13.22 -52.09 44.20
N LYS A 553 13.39 -50.92 44.82
CA LYS A 553 14.30 -50.72 45.96
C LYS A 553 13.51 -51.00 47.25
N PRO A 554 13.99 -51.80 48.21
CA PRO A 554 13.19 -52.15 49.39
C PRO A 554 12.99 -50.90 50.27
N LEU A 555 11.74 -50.45 50.41
CA LEU A 555 11.30 -49.51 51.45
C LEU A 555 10.87 -50.31 52.68
N ASP A 556 11.13 -49.76 53.88
CA ASP A 556 10.83 -50.38 55.16
C ASP A 556 9.31 -50.49 55.38
N GLU A 557 8.84 -51.56 56.04
CA GLU A 557 7.44 -51.98 56.12
C GLU A 557 6.50 -50.91 56.73
N THR A 558 7.07 -50.03 57.54
CA THR A 558 6.39 -48.88 58.15
C THR A 558 6.14 -47.72 57.19
N GLN A 559 6.99 -47.53 56.16
CA GLN A 559 6.81 -46.48 55.15
C GLN A 559 5.73 -46.85 54.14
N LEU A 560 5.62 -48.14 53.81
CA LEU A 560 4.58 -48.65 52.92
C LEU A 560 3.17 -48.47 53.52
N GLN A 561 3.02 -48.73 54.82
CA GLN A 561 1.74 -48.55 55.53
C GLN A 561 1.34 -47.07 55.68
N HIS A 562 2.32 -46.16 55.78
CA HIS A 562 2.07 -44.73 55.91
C HIS A 562 1.68 -44.08 54.57
N ALA A 563 2.28 -44.54 53.46
CA ALA A 563 1.93 -44.11 52.11
C ALA A 563 0.53 -44.60 51.70
N LEU A 564 0.20 -45.87 52.00
CA LEU A 564 -1.11 -46.44 51.73
C LEU A 564 -2.24 -45.75 52.52
N ARG A 565 -2.00 -45.35 53.78
CA ARG A 565 -2.97 -44.58 54.57
C ARG A 565 -3.16 -43.14 54.07
N ALA A 566 -2.08 -42.48 53.63
CA ALA A 566 -2.14 -41.11 53.13
C ALA A 566 -2.93 -41.00 51.80
N GLU A 567 -2.81 -41.99 50.93
CA GLU A 567 -3.56 -42.10 49.67
C GLU A 567 -5.06 -42.42 49.90
N LEU A 568 -5.35 -43.34 50.84
CA LEU A 568 -6.73 -43.69 51.18
C LEU A 568 -7.51 -42.53 51.85
N ASP A 569 -6.84 -41.67 52.62
CA ASP A 569 -7.46 -40.51 53.26
C ASP A 569 -7.62 -39.29 52.31
N GLN A 570 -6.85 -39.20 51.21
CA GLN A 570 -6.94 -38.08 50.26
C GLN A 570 -8.11 -38.20 49.26
N HIS A 571 -8.66 -39.40 49.05
CA HIS A 571 -9.62 -39.64 47.97
C HIS A 571 -11.08 -39.84 48.39
N GLN A 572 -11.44 -39.61 49.67
CA GLN A 572 -12.84 -39.52 50.07
C GLN A 572 -13.28 -38.06 50.29
N ARG A 573 -13.98 -37.54 49.27
CA ARG A 573 -14.73 -36.27 49.19
C ARG A 573 -13.90 -35.01 48.87
N LEU A 574 -13.88 -34.65 47.59
CA LEU A 574 -13.60 -33.28 47.14
C LEU A 574 -14.78 -32.76 46.28
N PRO A 575 -15.27 -31.52 46.52
CA PRO A 575 -16.25 -30.89 45.65
C PRO A 575 -15.60 -30.38 44.35
N LEU A 576 -16.32 -30.51 43.24
CA LEU A 576 -15.90 -30.20 41.86
C LEU A 576 -15.36 -28.78 41.63
N SER A 577 -15.63 -27.82 42.51
CA SER A 577 -15.09 -26.46 42.44
C SER A 577 -13.57 -26.38 42.60
N ALA A 578 -12.90 -27.44 43.09
CA ALA A 578 -11.44 -27.49 43.19
C ALA A 578 -10.74 -27.93 41.88
N LEU A 579 -11.45 -28.60 40.97
CA LEU A 579 -10.91 -29.10 39.70
C LEU A 579 -10.65 -27.99 38.67
N ASP A 580 -11.43 -26.91 38.71
CA ASP A 580 -11.35 -25.79 37.76
C ASP A 580 -10.02 -24.99 37.88
N ARG A 581 -9.39 -24.99 39.06
CA ARG A 581 -8.05 -24.40 39.24
C ARG A 581 -6.91 -25.31 38.78
N SER A 582 -7.06 -26.63 38.92
CA SER A 582 -6.02 -27.60 38.54
C SER A 582 -5.92 -27.81 37.04
N TRP A 583 -7.02 -27.63 36.28
CA TRP A 583 -7.04 -27.77 34.82
C TRP A 583 -6.21 -26.72 34.08
N ARG A 584 -6.06 -25.52 34.63
CA ARG A 584 -5.23 -24.46 34.02
C ARG A 584 -3.73 -24.65 34.24
N GLN A 585 -3.33 -25.55 35.13
CA GLN A 585 -1.95 -25.66 35.60
C GLN A 585 -1.25 -26.98 35.23
N ASN A 586 -1.97 -27.99 34.72
CA ASN A 586 -1.38 -29.30 34.41
C ASN A 586 -1.84 -29.88 33.06
N PRO A 587 -1.04 -29.77 31.98
CA PRO A 587 -1.37 -30.31 30.66
C PRO A 587 -1.39 -31.85 30.59
N HIS A 588 -0.84 -32.55 31.59
CA HIS A 588 -0.85 -34.02 31.65
C HIS A 588 -2.23 -34.65 31.91
N LEU A 589 -3.19 -33.88 32.44
CA LEU A 589 -4.58 -34.35 32.63
C LEU A 589 -5.33 -34.56 31.31
N VAL A 590 -4.91 -33.88 30.24
CA VAL A 590 -5.44 -34.10 28.88
C VAL A 590 -5.05 -35.49 28.38
N GLY A 591 -3.84 -35.97 28.72
CA GLY A 591 -3.35 -37.30 28.35
C GLY A 591 -4.09 -38.46 29.03
N VAL A 592 -4.55 -38.27 30.27
CA VAL A 592 -5.34 -39.28 31.00
C VAL A 592 -6.75 -39.41 30.40
N LEU A 593 -7.34 -38.30 29.94
CA LEU A 593 -8.66 -38.31 29.29
C LEU A 593 -8.64 -38.95 27.90
N THR A 594 -7.57 -38.77 27.11
CA THR A 594 -7.40 -39.50 25.84
C THR A 594 -7.23 -41.00 26.06
N THR A 595 -6.60 -41.41 27.16
CA THR A 595 -6.43 -42.83 27.51
C THR A 595 -7.73 -43.46 28.03
N LEU A 596 -8.63 -42.67 28.64
CA LEU A 596 -9.97 -43.13 29.02
C LEU A 596 -10.90 -43.24 27.81
N CYS A 597 -10.75 -42.38 26.80
CA CYS A 597 -11.52 -42.48 25.54
C CYS A 597 -11.22 -43.77 24.75
N SER A 598 -10.01 -44.35 24.87
CA SER A 598 -9.70 -45.66 24.29
C SER A 598 -10.43 -46.86 24.95
N SER A 599 -11.26 -46.63 25.96
CA SER A 599 -12.06 -47.66 26.65
C SER A 599 -13.58 -47.59 26.41
N GLY A 600 -14.04 -46.77 25.45
CA GLY A 600 -15.41 -46.84 24.93
C GLY A 600 -16.49 -46.15 25.78
N LEU A 601 -16.15 -45.10 26.52
CA LEU A 601 -17.13 -44.26 27.23
C LEU A 601 -17.00 -42.79 26.80
N ALA A 602 -18.09 -42.21 26.30
CA ALA A 602 -18.21 -40.79 26.00
C ALA A 602 -18.97 -40.07 27.14
N PHE A 603 -18.51 -38.88 27.53
CA PHE A 603 -19.19 -38.02 28.50
C PHE A 603 -19.60 -36.69 27.85
N LEU A 604 -20.82 -36.26 28.13
CA LEU A 604 -21.35 -34.94 27.77
C LEU A 604 -21.15 -33.98 28.94
N LEU A 605 -20.37 -32.92 28.75
CA LEU A 605 -20.21 -31.85 29.74
C LEU A 605 -20.94 -30.59 29.27
N THR A 606 -21.89 -30.11 30.06
CA THR A 606 -22.54 -28.80 29.85
C THR A 606 -22.18 -27.85 30.98
N ALA A 607 -22.28 -26.54 30.72
CA ALA A 607 -21.77 -25.49 31.61
C ALA A 607 -22.58 -25.27 32.90
N GLU A 608 -23.60 -26.08 33.19
CA GLU A 608 -24.43 -25.95 34.40
C GLU A 608 -24.70 -27.33 35.04
N ASP A 609 -23.75 -27.81 35.83
CA ASP A 609 -23.88 -28.76 36.97
C ASP A 609 -24.91 -29.91 36.89
N THR A 610 -25.16 -30.50 35.72
CA THR A 610 -26.00 -31.71 35.61
C THR A 610 -25.37 -32.74 34.67
N LEU A 611 -25.18 -33.95 35.20
CA LEU A 611 -24.83 -35.16 34.44
C LEU A 611 -26.10 -35.68 33.78
N VAL A 612 -26.11 -35.82 32.45
CA VAL A 612 -27.14 -36.57 31.73
C VAL A 612 -26.61 -38.00 31.53
N ASP A 613 -27.49 -38.99 31.70
CA ASP A 613 -27.14 -40.42 31.75
C ASP A 613 -26.28 -40.90 30.54
N PRO A 614 -25.36 -41.86 30.76
CA PRO A 614 -24.46 -42.35 29.73
C PRO A 614 -25.22 -43.12 28.65
N VAL A 615 -25.14 -42.67 27.40
CA VAL A 615 -25.53 -43.47 26.24
C VAL A 615 -24.36 -44.38 25.90
N THR A 616 -24.56 -45.70 26.03
CA THR A 616 -23.61 -46.70 25.53
C THR A 616 -23.60 -46.69 24.01
N ILE A 617 -22.57 -46.07 23.43
CA ILE A 617 -22.28 -46.19 22.00
C ILE A 617 -21.35 -47.40 21.84
N ARG A 618 -21.83 -48.46 21.21
CA ARG A 618 -21.02 -49.63 20.86
C ARG A 618 -20.54 -49.50 19.42
N ASP A 619 -19.29 -49.91 19.19
CA ASP A 619 -18.63 -50.05 17.89
C ASP A 619 -18.36 -48.75 17.10
N LEU A 620 -17.53 -47.86 17.67
CA LEU A 620 -16.83 -46.84 16.89
C LEU A 620 -15.35 -46.84 17.23
N ASP A 621 -14.55 -47.47 16.36
CA ASP A 621 -13.10 -47.31 16.39
C ASP A 621 -12.74 -45.84 16.07
N ASN A 622 -12.11 -45.17 17.04
CA ASN A 622 -11.43 -43.88 16.88
C ASN A 622 -12.28 -42.66 16.44
N THR A 623 -13.49 -42.48 16.97
CA THR A 623 -14.24 -41.21 16.78
C THR A 623 -14.23 -40.37 18.06
N CYS A 624 -13.76 -39.12 17.97
CA CYS A 624 -13.66 -38.20 19.11
C CYS A 624 -14.65 -37.03 18.90
N VAL A 625 -15.58 -36.82 19.84
CA VAL A 625 -16.54 -35.70 19.77
C VAL A 625 -16.08 -34.61 20.74
N LEU A 626 -15.78 -33.41 20.23
CA LEU A 626 -15.30 -32.28 21.03
C LEU A 626 -16.28 -31.10 20.97
N VAL A 627 -16.92 -30.77 22.10
CA VAL A 627 -17.84 -29.62 22.19
C VAL A 627 -17.10 -28.42 22.76
N ARG A 628 -17.02 -27.32 21.98
CA ARG A 628 -16.37 -26.08 22.41
C ARG A 628 -17.39 -24.94 22.49
N SER A 629 -17.62 -24.42 23.70
CA SER A 629 -18.36 -23.16 23.90
C SER A 629 -17.42 -21.97 23.70
N VAL A 630 -17.78 -21.03 22.81
CA VAL A 630 -17.04 -19.78 22.61
C VAL A 630 -17.94 -18.61 23.01
N GLU A 631 -17.50 -17.89 24.04
CA GLU A 631 -17.99 -16.61 24.56
C GLU A 631 -19.51 -16.30 24.54
N LYS A 632 -20.09 -16.41 25.74
CA LYS A 632 -21.25 -15.73 26.36
C LYS A 632 -22.58 -15.49 25.63
N GLN A 633 -22.76 -15.70 24.32
CA GLN A 633 -24.12 -15.61 23.73
C GLN A 633 -24.45 -16.55 22.55
N ARG A 634 -23.60 -17.51 22.16
CA ARG A 634 -23.96 -18.49 21.11
C ARG A 634 -23.34 -19.86 21.39
N ALA A 635 -24.14 -20.83 21.83
CA ALA A 635 -23.72 -22.24 21.88
C ALA A 635 -23.73 -22.81 20.46
N MET A 636 -22.65 -23.48 20.06
CA MET A 636 -22.52 -24.13 18.76
C MET A 636 -22.01 -25.55 19.02
N LEU A 637 -22.71 -26.55 18.46
CA LEU A 637 -22.23 -27.93 18.46
C LEU A 637 -21.42 -28.15 17.18
N ALA A 638 -20.14 -28.50 17.32
CA ALA A 638 -19.26 -28.82 16.21
C ALA A 638 -18.88 -30.31 16.30
N ILE A 639 -19.13 -31.05 15.23
CA ILE A 639 -18.70 -32.46 15.11
C ILE A 639 -17.61 -32.50 14.05
N SER A 640 -16.41 -32.92 14.45
CA SER A 640 -15.28 -33.12 13.53
C SER A 640 -15.12 -34.61 13.29
N LEU A 641 -15.26 -35.03 12.04
CA LEU A 641 -15.03 -36.41 11.63
C LEU A 641 -13.58 -36.53 11.11
N PRO A 642 -12.82 -37.56 11.53
CA PRO A 642 -11.45 -37.74 11.05
C PRO A 642 -11.42 -37.98 9.54
N ALA A 643 -10.37 -37.47 8.87
CA ALA A 643 -10.12 -37.64 7.44
C ALA A 643 -9.67 -39.07 7.12
N LEU A 644 -10.59 -40.04 7.23
CA LEU A 644 -10.40 -41.40 6.74
C LEU A 644 -11.26 -41.59 5.49
N PRO A 645 -10.72 -42.13 4.38
CA PRO A 645 -11.52 -42.40 3.20
C PRO A 645 -12.58 -43.46 3.57
N LEU A 646 -13.85 -43.09 3.51
CA LEU A 646 -14.97 -44.01 3.71
C LEU A 646 -15.04 -44.98 2.52
N GLN A 647 -14.38 -46.12 2.64
CA GLN A 647 -14.20 -47.04 1.51
C GLN A 647 -15.36 -48.03 1.33
N THR A 648 -16.23 -48.19 2.34
CA THR A 648 -17.33 -49.17 2.30
C THR A 648 -18.70 -48.52 2.49
N GLU A 649 -19.72 -49.04 1.79
CA GLU A 649 -21.12 -48.61 1.97
C GLU A 649 -21.64 -48.87 3.39
N GLU A 650 -21.08 -49.85 4.09
CA GLU A 650 -21.40 -50.16 5.49
C GLU A 650 -20.95 -49.03 6.42
N GLN A 651 -19.71 -48.54 6.29
CA GLN A 651 -19.21 -47.39 7.06
C GLN A 651 -20.01 -46.10 6.79
N LYS A 652 -20.43 -45.87 5.54
CA LYS A 652 -21.29 -44.74 5.20
C LYS A 652 -22.66 -44.84 5.88
N ASN A 653 -23.27 -46.02 5.87
CA ASN A 653 -24.57 -46.25 6.52
C ASN A 653 -24.48 -46.13 8.04
N THR A 654 -23.40 -46.60 8.68
CA THR A 654 -23.17 -46.43 10.12
C THR A 654 -23.06 -44.97 10.52
N ILE A 655 -22.33 -44.14 9.75
CA ILE A 655 -22.25 -42.70 10.04
C ILE A 655 -23.62 -42.02 9.86
N ILE A 656 -24.40 -42.40 8.85
CA ILE A 656 -25.76 -41.88 8.65
C ILE A 656 -26.67 -42.27 9.82
N GLU A 657 -26.56 -43.50 10.32
CA GLU A 657 -27.33 -43.99 11.46
C GLU A 657 -26.95 -43.24 12.75
N VAL A 658 -25.66 -43.08 13.03
CA VAL A 658 -25.16 -42.32 14.19
C VAL A 658 -25.58 -40.85 14.15
N LEU A 659 -25.49 -40.20 12.97
CA LEU A 659 -25.96 -38.82 12.83
C LEU A 659 -27.50 -38.72 12.91
N GLY A 660 -28.22 -39.76 12.48
CA GLY A 660 -29.67 -39.90 12.67
C GLY A 660 -30.05 -40.00 14.14
N GLU A 661 -29.39 -40.87 14.91
CA GLU A 661 -29.62 -41.02 16.35
C GLU A 661 -29.24 -39.74 17.11
N LEU A 662 -28.13 -39.09 16.76
CA LEU A 662 -27.74 -37.80 17.34
C LEU A 662 -28.79 -36.70 17.09
N THR A 663 -29.45 -36.72 15.92
CA THR A 663 -30.52 -35.76 15.61
C THR A 663 -31.84 -36.09 16.29
N GLU A 664 -32.10 -37.35 16.63
CA GLU A 664 -33.26 -37.75 17.46
C GLU A 664 -33.04 -37.45 18.96
N VAL A 665 -31.79 -37.53 19.44
CA VAL A 665 -31.42 -37.19 20.82
C VAL A 665 -31.40 -35.67 21.07
N LEU A 666 -31.22 -34.87 20.02
CA LEU A 666 -31.38 -33.41 20.05
C LEU A 666 -32.88 -33.05 20.12
N ASP A 667 -33.47 -33.13 21.31
CA ASP A 667 -34.87 -32.74 21.53
C ASP A 667 -35.11 -31.22 21.28
N SER A 668 -36.39 -30.82 21.29
CA SER A 668 -36.79 -29.43 21.04
C SER A 668 -36.21 -28.44 22.06
N ASP A 669 -35.98 -28.87 23.31
CA ASP A 669 -35.43 -28.02 24.37
C ASP A 669 -33.92 -27.79 24.17
N MET A 670 -33.19 -28.79 23.67
CA MET A 670 -31.76 -28.67 23.36
C MET A 670 -31.53 -27.89 22.05
N ALA A 671 -32.43 -28.01 21.08
CA ALA A 671 -32.42 -27.23 19.83
C ALA A 671 -32.55 -25.72 20.07
N ASP A 672 -33.42 -25.31 21.00
CA ASP A 672 -33.57 -23.90 21.40
C ASP A 672 -32.30 -23.36 22.10
N ARG A 673 -31.61 -24.21 22.88
CA ARG A 673 -30.38 -23.83 23.59
C ARG A 673 -29.16 -23.65 22.68
N ILE A 674 -29.08 -24.36 21.56
CA ILE A 674 -28.06 -24.18 20.52
C ILE A 674 -28.48 -23.22 19.40
N ASN A 675 -29.60 -22.51 19.61
CA ASN A 675 -30.15 -21.53 18.66
C ASN A 675 -30.36 -22.13 17.25
N GLY A 676 -30.67 -23.42 17.20
CA GLY A 676 -30.95 -24.15 15.97
C GLY A 676 -29.78 -24.29 15.00
N ARG A 677 -28.51 -24.32 15.43
CA ARG A 677 -27.36 -24.54 14.52
C ARG A 677 -26.41 -25.68 14.91
N LEU A 678 -26.24 -26.62 13.98
CA LEU A 678 -25.26 -27.71 14.04
C LEU A 678 -24.21 -27.51 12.95
N VAL A 679 -22.92 -27.51 13.28
CA VAL A 679 -21.84 -27.44 12.28
C VAL A 679 -21.13 -28.78 12.20
N VAL A 680 -21.08 -29.36 11.00
CA VAL A 680 -20.35 -30.61 10.74
C VAL A 680 -19.16 -30.26 9.85
N GLU A 681 -17.96 -30.52 10.35
CA GLU A 681 -16.72 -30.30 9.58
C GLU A 681 -16.21 -31.67 9.11
N ALA A 682 -16.22 -31.87 7.78
CA ALA A 682 -15.86 -33.14 7.15
C ALA A 682 -15.19 -32.93 5.79
N ASP A 683 -14.33 -33.87 5.39
CA ASP A 683 -13.71 -33.86 4.05
C ASP A 683 -14.70 -34.35 2.98
N LEU A 684 -15.17 -33.40 2.17
CA LEU A 684 -16.32 -33.54 1.26
C LEU A 684 -16.12 -34.51 0.09
N GLU A 685 -14.90 -35.02 -0.15
CA GLU A 685 -14.67 -35.98 -1.24
C GLU A 685 -15.23 -37.38 -0.94
N SER A 686 -15.54 -37.69 0.31
CA SER A 686 -15.98 -39.03 0.74
C SER A 686 -17.47 -39.15 1.11
N ILE A 687 -18.15 -38.03 1.34
CA ILE A 687 -19.55 -37.99 1.78
C ILE A 687 -20.40 -37.55 0.59
N GLU A 688 -21.08 -38.51 -0.06
CA GLU A 688 -22.00 -38.18 -1.14
C GLU A 688 -23.06 -37.18 -0.67
N ASP A 689 -23.44 -36.30 -1.60
CA ASP A 689 -24.46 -35.25 -1.51
C ASP A 689 -25.81 -35.75 -0.95
N PHE A 690 -26.02 -37.08 -0.89
CA PHE A 690 -27.17 -37.77 -0.33
C PHE A 690 -27.21 -37.76 1.21
N ALA A 691 -26.10 -38.03 1.91
CA ALA A 691 -26.07 -38.11 3.37
C ALA A 691 -26.36 -36.75 4.03
N VAL A 692 -25.81 -35.68 3.47
CA VAL A 692 -26.07 -34.30 3.91
C VAL A 692 -27.51 -33.90 3.64
N LYS A 693 -28.09 -34.26 2.48
CA LYS A 693 -29.49 -33.97 2.15
C LYS A 693 -30.47 -34.68 3.07
N GLU A 694 -30.16 -35.91 3.48
CA GLU A 694 -31.03 -36.68 4.36
C GLU A 694 -30.90 -36.24 5.82
N LEU A 695 -29.72 -35.79 6.25
CA LEU A 695 -29.55 -35.10 7.54
C LEU A 695 -30.37 -33.82 7.63
N VAL A 696 -30.33 -33.00 6.57
CA VAL A 696 -31.07 -31.73 6.50
C VAL A 696 -32.57 -31.95 6.47
N LYS A 697 -33.06 -33.05 5.88
CA LYS A 697 -34.50 -33.38 5.86
C LYS A 697 -35.04 -33.87 7.19
N ARG A 698 -34.22 -34.56 8.01
CA ARG A 698 -34.66 -35.18 9.26
C ARG A 698 -34.47 -34.29 10.50
N SER A 699 -33.64 -33.26 10.41
CA SER A 699 -33.32 -32.40 11.56
C SER A 699 -34.24 -31.17 11.67
N ALA A 700 -34.63 -30.83 12.91
CA ALA A 700 -35.31 -29.58 13.25
C ALA A 700 -34.34 -28.37 13.38
N VAL A 701 -33.08 -28.57 12.99
CA VAL A 701 -31.92 -27.70 13.28
C VAL A 701 -31.21 -27.35 11.98
N GLN A 702 -30.73 -26.12 11.83
CA GLN A 702 -29.99 -25.66 10.66
C GLN A 702 -28.58 -26.28 10.66
N VAL A 703 -28.35 -27.27 9.79
CA VAL A 703 -27.05 -27.94 9.63
C VAL A 703 -26.18 -27.17 8.62
N GLN A 704 -24.98 -26.77 9.03
CA GLN A 704 -23.97 -26.18 8.15
C GLN A 704 -22.79 -27.14 8.01
N VAL A 705 -22.55 -27.63 6.79
CA VAL A 705 -21.38 -28.48 6.49
C VAL A 705 -20.23 -27.60 5.98
N ARG A 706 -19.04 -27.75 6.55
CA ARG A 706 -17.82 -27.05 6.09
C ARG A 706 -16.79 -28.06 5.58
N LYS A 707 -16.17 -27.75 4.44
CA LYS A 707 -15.02 -28.50 3.93
C LYS A 707 -13.82 -28.21 4.83
N LEU A 708 -13.18 -29.26 5.34
CA LEU A 708 -11.87 -29.16 5.98
C LEU A 708 -10.76 -28.93 4.96
#